data_AF-A0AAV1HUX2-F1
#
_entry.id   AF-A0AAV1HUX2-F1
#
_cell.length_a   1.000
_cell.length_b   1.000
_cell.length_c   1.000
_cell.angle_alpha   90.00
_cell.angle_beta   90.00
_cell.angle_gamma   90.00
#
_symmetry.space_group_name_H-M   'P 1'
#
loop_
_entity.id
_entity.type
_entity.pdbx_description
1 polymer ?
#
loop_
_entity_poly.entity_id
_entity_poly.type
_entity_poly.pdbx_seq_one_letter_code
_entity_poly.pdbx_strand_id
1 'polypeptide(L)'
;MGSYSPCIYSSRSWYSLSRNRKGLCQRDLGFSRRHVFRFTPASQTTTSRAATSTRTAPPKKKVAPARPLPVPAKRHLGPHRTAWSERSGQEGHPSLFEAPLRGLSEPYGATLVQGQEGVNFAVYASSATAVSVCLFTEADLQAGRVTHEVPLFPELNRTGYTWHILLPKLDSTLLYGYRVGGRHQDKDKTESAAAGQRHDEATVLLDPYATAIIGRRKFGELGADVKYGPGGVLGLARTWPQHACALPSPEDAFDWEGDRPLNTPMEDLVVYEMHVRGFTWDRSSGVTSPGTFSGILEKLDYLSTLGINALELQPIHEFNELEYYGVIPGTGEYRYNYWGYSTVGFFAPMSRFSAAAGAGQPASEVVREFKTVVRECHKRGIEVILDVVFNHTAEGNQNGPSISFRGLDNRVYYMLAPEGQYYNCSGCGNTVNCNHPIVRRFILDALRYWVQEMHVDGFRFDLGSIMTRTHSLWHPPSSLDSSSAADALAPQGIIEDGSGAPTGTPMSDPPLVEMISEDPVLRNTKLISEAWDCDGLFQVGAFPHYGGRWAEWNGNFRDTVRSFIKGSEGPWAQAFASAVCGSPTIYAAEQPGEGDWWANNGGRKWRGGRGPQHSINFITAHDGFTLSDLVSFNKKHNEANGEGNRDGENHNLTWNCGAEGETAKHNVLRLRQRQMRNLAAALLLSHGVPMILMGDEYGHSKGGNNNTYCHDSPLNWFNWDQAAADTKGFARYFQCLIHFRRRHRELRRSSYVDGSTIAWHGVQPYAADWSDESRLVAWTLADGQGGGLYIAFNSSYRPTTLELPHWHGRSWQLVSDTGKVAPFDFLAADEALSAEEIARERREASMWLGDGVYALLPHACLILESVPHQGSCWDGTPLKPTAAAAPATTAAARANGKVSAKT
;
A
#
# COMPACT_ATOMS: atom_id res chain seq x y z
N MET A 1 -24.01 4.77 -23.21
CA MET A 1 -22.61 4.36 -23.00
C MET A 1 -21.91 5.48 -22.25
N GLY A 2 -22.03 5.50 -20.92
CA GLY A 2 -21.26 6.40 -20.07
C GLY A 2 -20.03 5.62 -19.63
N SER A 3 -18.84 6.04 -20.04
CA SER A 3 -17.57 5.50 -19.54
C SER A 3 -17.40 5.96 -18.11
N TYR A 4 -17.59 5.05 -17.16
CA TYR A 4 -17.12 5.21 -15.80
C TYR A 4 -15.63 4.91 -15.80
N SER A 5 -14.84 5.89 -15.41
CA SER A 5 -13.39 5.80 -15.27
C SER A 5 -13.05 6.01 -13.79
N PRO A 6 -12.23 5.15 -13.18
CA PRO A 6 -11.64 5.45 -11.89
C PRO A 6 -10.64 6.60 -12.10
N CYS A 7 -11.08 7.83 -11.87
CA CYS A 7 -10.19 8.98 -11.82
C CYS A 7 -9.42 8.93 -10.48
N ILE A 8 -8.28 8.25 -10.48
CA ILE A 8 -7.29 8.38 -9.41
C ILE A 8 -6.52 9.69 -9.65
N TYR A 9 -6.63 10.62 -8.70
CA TYR A 9 -5.95 11.93 -8.74
C TYR A 9 -5.17 12.12 -7.45
N SER A 10 -3.88 12.46 -7.58
CA SER A 10 -3.03 12.78 -6.43
C SER A 10 -2.90 14.30 -6.22
N SER A 11 -2.75 14.65 -4.94
CA SER A 11 -2.56 15.98 -4.32
C SER A 11 -2.22 17.17 -5.24
N ARG A 12 -3.09 18.18 -5.23
CA ARG A 12 -2.73 19.55 -5.66
C ARG A 12 -1.58 20.07 -4.80
N SER A 13 -0.44 20.35 -5.43
CA SER A 13 0.66 21.12 -4.84
C SER A 13 0.20 22.54 -4.50
N TRP A 14 -0.09 22.80 -3.23
CA TRP A 14 -0.31 24.15 -2.70
C TRP A 14 1.02 24.80 -2.32
N TYR A 15 1.82 25.20 -3.30
CA TYR A 15 2.85 26.23 -3.12
C TYR A 15 3.05 26.97 -4.44
N SER A 16 3.05 28.31 -4.37
CA SER A 16 3.25 29.30 -5.46
C SER A 16 1.99 29.86 -6.13
N LEU A 17 1.47 30.98 -5.58
CA LEU A 17 1.43 32.29 -6.24
C LEU A 17 0.67 33.30 -5.37
N SER A 18 1.36 33.86 -4.36
CA SER A 18 1.05 35.21 -3.92
C SER A 18 1.82 36.17 -4.81
N ARG A 19 1.11 36.94 -5.64
CA ARG A 19 1.36 38.37 -5.96
C ARG A 19 0.58 38.80 -7.21
N ASN A 20 0.03 40.00 -7.08
CA ASN A 20 -0.53 40.89 -8.10
C ASN A 20 -1.96 40.61 -8.58
N ARG A 21 -2.92 41.24 -7.89
CA ARG A 21 -3.85 42.20 -8.51
C ARG A 21 -4.30 43.24 -7.48
N LYS A 22 -3.73 44.45 -7.56
CA LYS A 22 -4.33 45.69 -7.08
C LYS A 22 -5.46 46.06 -8.04
N GLY A 23 -6.61 46.49 -7.52
CA GLY A 23 -7.56 47.30 -8.29
C GLY A 23 -9.03 47.16 -7.91
N LEU A 24 -9.50 48.14 -7.14
CA LEU A 24 -10.86 48.72 -7.16
C LEU A 24 -12.04 47.81 -6.73
N CYS A 25 -12.62 48.07 -5.54
CA CYS A 25 -13.74 49.01 -5.40
C CYS A 25 -14.16 49.11 -3.92
N GLN A 26 -13.97 50.29 -3.33
CA GLN A 26 -14.64 50.70 -2.09
C GLN A 26 -16.09 51.08 -2.42
N ARG A 27 -17.04 50.70 -1.56
CA ARG A 27 -18.17 51.58 -1.23
C ARG A 27 -18.64 51.32 0.20
N ASP A 28 -18.58 52.39 0.96
CA ASP A 28 -18.95 52.55 2.36
C ASP A 28 -20.43 52.28 2.62
N LEU A 29 -20.73 51.69 3.78
CA LEU A 29 -21.86 52.11 4.61
C LEU A 29 -21.43 52.07 6.07
N GLY A 30 -21.37 53.25 6.68
CA GLY A 30 -21.03 53.45 8.09
C GLY A 30 -22.25 53.67 8.98
N PHE A 31 -21.92 53.88 10.26
CA PHE A 31 -22.74 54.18 11.46
C PHE A 31 -23.26 52.95 12.24
N SER A 32 -23.19 52.87 13.57
CA SER A 32 -22.53 53.66 14.64
C SER A 32 -22.92 53.07 16.00
N ARG A 33 -21.92 52.95 16.90
CA ARG A 33 -21.94 53.15 18.37
C ARG A 33 -22.52 52.10 19.35
N ARG A 34 -21.58 51.71 20.23
CA ARG A 34 -21.61 51.63 21.71
C ARG A 34 -22.34 50.42 22.34
N HIS A 35 -21.57 49.57 23.03
CA HIS A 35 -21.47 49.56 24.50
C HIS A 35 -20.16 48.88 24.94
N VAL A 36 -19.50 49.51 25.91
CA VAL A 36 -18.20 49.12 26.51
C VAL A 36 -18.50 48.58 27.90
N PHE A 37 -17.92 47.45 28.27
CA PHE A 37 -17.67 47.11 29.67
C PHE A 37 -16.17 46.88 29.87
N ARG A 38 -15.60 47.69 30.76
CA ARG A 38 -14.23 47.61 31.28
C ARG A 38 -14.18 46.53 32.37
N PHE A 39 -13.08 45.80 32.43
CA PHE A 39 -12.48 45.37 33.70
C PHE A 39 -10.98 45.65 33.68
N THR A 40 -10.52 46.42 34.65
CA THR A 40 -9.11 46.75 34.92
C THR A 40 -8.44 45.68 35.79
N PRO A 41 -7.11 45.48 35.64
CA PRO A 41 -6.34 44.50 36.42
C PRO A 41 -5.76 45.12 37.71
N ALA A 42 -5.45 44.28 38.70
CA ALA A 42 -4.61 44.64 39.83
C ALA A 42 -3.50 43.61 40.02
N SER A 43 -2.29 44.12 40.19
CA SER A 43 -1.00 43.41 40.20
C SER A 43 -0.45 43.20 41.61
N GLN A 44 0.27 42.09 41.76
CA GLN A 44 1.49 41.85 42.56
C GLN A 44 1.46 42.01 44.09
N THR A 45 1.88 40.97 44.81
CA THR A 45 3.30 40.83 45.24
C THR A 45 3.59 39.49 45.92
N THR A 46 4.83 39.05 45.71
CA THR A 46 5.55 37.86 46.15
C THR A 46 5.84 37.81 47.65
N THR A 47 5.86 36.60 48.24
CA THR A 47 6.91 36.21 49.21
C THR A 47 7.22 34.72 49.13
N SER A 48 8.51 34.40 49.06
CA SER A 48 9.10 33.06 49.10
C SER A 48 9.20 32.54 50.53
N ARG A 49 9.03 31.22 50.74
CA ARG A 49 9.77 30.48 51.76
C ARG A 49 9.84 28.99 51.42
N ALA A 50 11.07 28.50 51.32
CA ALA A 50 11.40 27.09 51.23
C ALA A 50 11.16 26.38 52.57
N ALA A 51 10.63 25.16 52.53
CA ALA A 51 10.74 24.20 53.62
C ALA A 51 10.68 22.78 53.07
N THR A 52 11.83 22.13 53.14
CA THR A 52 12.07 20.70 53.00
C THR A 52 11.26 19.94 54.04
N SER A 53 10.47 18.94 53.65
CA SER A 53 10.03 17.88 54.57
C SER A 53 9.59 16.62 53.82
N THR A 54 10.31 15.56 54.14
CA THR A 54 10.12 14.16 53.78
C THR A 54 8.67 13.67 53.93
N ARG A 55 8.09 13.11 52.88
CA ARG A 55 6.77 12.48 52.93
C ARG A 55 6.88 11.00 53.24
N THR A 56 6.74 10.67 54.53
CA THR A 56 6.51 9.32 55.07
C THR A 56 5.15 8.78 54.64
N ALA A 57 5.11 7.49 54.31
CA ALA A 57 3.90 6.74 53.95
C ALA A 57 2.93 6.56 55.15
N PRO A 58 1.60 6.67 54.96
CA PRO A 58 0.62 6.34 55.99
C PRO A 58 0.19 4.85 55.91
N PRO A 59 -0.44 4.31 56.97
CA PRO A 59 -0.27 2.92 57.40
C PRO A 59 -1.23 1.93 56.72
N LYS A 60 -0.75 0.68 56.57
CA LYS A 60 -1.54 -0.49 56.17
C LYS A 60 -2.62 -0.78 57.23
N LYS A 61 -3.89 -0.49 56.92
CA LYS A 61 -5.03 -1.04 57.66
C LYS A 61 -5.28 -2.47 57.20
N LYS A 62 -5.25 -3.41 58.16
CA LYS A 62 -5.68 -4.80 58.01
C LYS A 62 -7.18 -4.84 57.66
N VAL A 63 -7.53 -5.42 56.53
CA VAL A 63 -8.91 -5.82 56.21
C VAL A 63 -9.05 -7.31 56.53
N ALA A 64 -10.09 -7.65 57.28
CA ALA A 64 -10.45 -9.01 57.68
C ALA A 64 -10.78 -9.90 56.47
N PRO A 65 -10.60 -11.24 56.56
CA PRO A 65 -10.90 -12.13 55.45
C PRO A 65 -12.40 -12.10 55.14
N ALA A 66 -12.74 -11.81 53.89
CA ALA A 66 -14.11 -11.89 53.40
C ALA A 66 -14.60 -13.34 53.47
N ARG A 67 -15.79 -13.51 54.02
CA ARG A 67 -16.55 -14.76 54.13
C ARG A 67 -16.76 -15.36 52.73
N PRO A 68 -16.53 -16.68 52.50
CA PRO A 68 -16.81 -17.28 51.21
C PRO A 68 -18.30 -17.15 50.88
N LEU A 69 -18.60 -16.61 49.70
CA LEU A 69 -19.94 -16.59 49.15
C LEU A 69 -20.44 -18.05 49.03
N PRO A 70 -21.73 -18.33 49.31
CA PRO A 70 -22.28 -19.67 49.12
C PRO A 70 -22.14 -20.04 47.64
N VAL A 71 -21.41 -21.13 47.39
CA VAL A 71 -21.38 -21.81 46.09
C VAL A 71 -22.83 -22.09 45.70
N PRO A 72 -23.32 -21.62 44.53
CA PRO A 72 -24.64 -22.01 44.09
C PRO A 72 -24.67 -23.53 43.99
N ALA A 73 -25.60 -24.17 44.69
CA ALA A 73 -25.83 -25.59 44.56
C ALA A 73 -25.91 -25.95 43.07
N LYS A 74 -25.19 -26.99 42.66
CA LYS A 74 -25.33 -27.60 41.33
C LYS A 74 -26.80 -27.93 41.11
N ARG A 75 -27.51 -27.03 40.45
CA ARG A 75 -28.78 -27.34 39.82
C ARG A 75 -28.38 -28.27 38.68
N HIS A 76 -28.69 -29.55 38.82
CA HIS A 76 -28.71 -30.46 37.69
C HIS A 76 -29.74 -29.92 36.70
N LEU A 77 -29.29 -29.05 35.80
CA LEU A 77 -29.93 -28.80 34.53
C LEU A 77 -29.86 -30.14 33.80
N GLY A 78 -31.01 -30.78 33.59
CA GLY A 78 -31.12 -31.84 32.59
C GLY A 78 -30.67 -31.31 31.21
N PRO A 79 -30.53 -32.18 30.20
CA PRO A 79 -30.02 -31.77 28.90
C PRO A 79 -30.99 -30.77 28.25
N HIS A 80 -30.72 -29.47 28.44
CA HIS A 80 -31.36 -28.42 27.67
C HIS A 80 -30.88 -28.59 26.23
N ARG A 81 -31.74 -29.11 25.35
CA ARG A 81 -31.56 -28.89 23.91
C ARG A 81 -31.46 -27.38 23.72
N THR A 82 -30.33 -26.94 23.20
CA THR A 82 -30.10 -25.53 22.89
C THR A 82 -31.03 -25.14 21.73
N ALA A 83 -31.70 -23.99 21.83
CA ALA A 83 -32.72 -23.56 20.88
C ALA A 83 -32.24 -23.48 19.41
N TRP A 84 -30.93 -23.39 19.18
CA TRP A 84 -30.32 -23.41 17.84
C TRP A 84 -30.41 -24.78 17.15
N SER A 85 -30.49 -25.87 17.93
CA SER A 85 -30.55 -27.26 17.45
C SER A 85 -31.98 -27.74 17.19
N GLU A 86 -32.97 -26.87 17.41
CA GLU A 86 -34.37 -27.14 17.11
C GLU A 86 -34.62 -27.04 15.61
N ARG A 87 -35.52 -27.87 15.08
CA ARG A 87 -35.91 -27.80 13.68
C ARG A 87 -36.60 -26.46 13.41
N SER A 88 -36.21 -25.79 12.33
CA SER A 88 -36.81 -24.52 11.94
C SER A 88 -38.08 -24.68 11.10
N GLY A 89 -38.45 -25.92 10.72
CA GLY A 89 -39.74 -26.23 10.09
C GLY A 89 -39.70 -26.39 8.57
N GLN A 90 -38.58 -26.03 7.93
CA GLN A 90 -38.32 -26.40 6.53
C GLN A 90 -38.11 -27.92 6.41
N GLU A 91 -38.47 -28.49 5.26
CA GLU A 91 -38.17 -29.89 4.94
C GLU A 91 -36.69 -30.04 4.55
N GLY A 92 -36.11 -31.22 4.83
CA GLY A 92 -34.78 -31.56 4.32
C GLY A 92 -34.84 -31.98 2.85
N HIS A 93 -33.70 -31.98 2.17
CA HIS A 93 -33.60 -32.49 0.81
C HIS A 93 -32.99 -33.90 0.79
N PRO A 94 -33.63 -34.91 0.15
CA PRO A 94 -33.24 -36.32 0.25
C PRO A 94 -31.76 -36.64 -0.02
N SER A 95 -31.10 -35.82 -0.84
CA SER A 95 -29.71 -36.02 -1.25
C SER A 95 -28.75 -34.88 -0.92
N LEU A 96 -29.24 -33.73 -0.41
CA LEU A 96 -28.38 -32.53 -0.26
C LEU A 96 -28.16 -32.12 1.19
N PHE A 97 -29.16 -32.23 2.07
CA PHE A 97 -29.07 -31.86 3.49
C PHE A 97 -30.26 -32.43 4.28
N GLU A 98 -30.10 -32.69 5.57
CA GLU A 98 -31.20 -33.10 6.46
C GLU A 98 -32.12 -31.91 6.85
N ALA A 99 -33.21 -32.17 7.58
CA ALA A 99 -34.15 -31.12 8.00
C ALA A 99 -33.43 -29.93 8.67
N PRO A 100 -33.58 -28.70 8.13
CA PRO A 100 -32.90 -27.53 8.65
C PRO A 100 -33.19 -27.24 10.12
N LEU A 101 -32.17 -26.73 10.80
CA LEU A 101 -32.22 -26.30 12.19
C LEU A 101 -32.20 -24.78 12.26
N ARG A 102 -32.67 -24.25 13.39
CA ARG A 102 -32.73 -22.81 13.65
C ARG A 102 -31.39 -22.11 13.38
N GLY A 103 -30.28 -22.71 13.80
CA GLY A 103 -28.94 -22.18 13.59
C GLY A 103 -28.52 -21.10 14.58
N LEU A 104 -27.38 -20.47 14.32
CA LEU A 104 -26.71 -19.49 15.15
C LEU A 104 -26.54 -18.18 14.38
N SER A 105 -26.80 -17.05 15.04
CA SER A 105 -26.62 -15.71 14.46
C SER A 105 -25.15 -15.27 14.36
N GLU A 106 -24.23 -16.00 15.00
CA GLU A 106 -22.80 -15.73 14.95
C GLU A 106 -22.00 -17.05 14.92
N PRO A 107 -20.80 -17.05 14.32
CA PRO A 107 -20.20 -15.96 13.53
C PRO A 107 -20.94 -15.71 12.21
N TYR A 108 -20.73 -14.54 11.59
CA TYR A 108 -21.24 -14.23 10.25
C TYR A 108 -20.55 -15.09 9.19
N GLY A 109 -21.20 -15.27 8.04
CA GLY A 109 -20.75 -16.13 6.96
C GLY A 109 -21.26 -17.57 7.09
N ALA A 110 -20.72 -18.45 6.24
CA ALA A 110 -20.90 -19.89 6.34
C ALA A 110 -19.82 -20.50 7.25
N THR A 111 -20.22 -21.21 8.31
CA THR A 111 -19.29 -21.81 9.29
C THR A 111 -19.69 -23.22 9.71
N LEU A 112 -18.69 -24.03 10.06
CA LEU A 112 -18.89 -25.35 10.65
C LEU A 112 -19.24 -25.22 12.13
N VAL A 113 -20.20 -26.02 12.61
CA VAL A 113 -20.61 -26.03 14.03
C VAL A 113 -19.97 -27.21 14.73
N GLN A 114 -19.23 -26.95 15.82
CA GLN A 114 -18.57 -28.01 16.56
C GLN A 114 -19.58 -29.03 17.11
N GLY A 115 -19.34 -30.32 16.84
CA GLY A 115 -20.20 -31.41 17.30
C GLY A 115 -21.48 -31.61 16.50
N GLN A 116 -21.68 -30.87 15.40
CA GLN A 116 -22.82 -31.02 14.49
C GLN A 116 -22.32 -31.02 13.05
N GLU A 117 -22.50 -32.13 12.34
CA GLU A 117 -22.17 -32.23 10.92
C GLU A 117 -23.14 -31.36 10.10
N GLY A 118 -22.64 -30.30 9.47
CA GLY A 118 -23.44 -29.32 8.73
C GLY A 118 -22.80 -27.94 8.66
N VAL A 119 -23.46 -27.02 7.94
CA VAL A 119 -23.01 -25.64 7.75
C VAL A 119 -24.05 -24.67 8.31
N ASN A 120 -23.61 -23.79 9.20
CA ASN A 120 -24.39 -22.66 9.69
C ASN A 120 -24.16 -21.45 8.78
N PHE A 121 -25.24 -20.85 8.30
CA PHE A 121 -25.24 -19.61 7.53
C PHE A 121 -25.72 -18.48 8.43
N ALA A 122 -25.02 -17.35 8.46
CA ALA A 122 -25.46 -16.15 9.16
C ALA A 122 -25.12 -14.88 8.36
N VAL A 123 -26.12 -14.08 8.03
CA VAL A 123 -25.96 -12.85 7.23
C VAL A 123 -26.74 -11.68 7.83
N TYR A 124 -26.10 -10.52 7.90
CA TYR A 124 -26.73 -9.28 8.35
C TYR A 124 -27.51 -8.64 7.20
N ALA A 125 -28.80 -8.40 7.41
CA ALA A 125 -29.66 -7.66 6.49
C ALA A 125 -30.85 -7.06 7.27
N SER A 126 -30.75 -5.79 7.66
CA SER A 126 -31.71 -5.14 8.56
C SER A 126 -32.99 -4.69 7.86
N SER A 127 -32.87 -4.27 6.60
CA SER A 127 -33.99 -3.83 5.76
C SER A 127 -34.68 -4.96 4.99
N ALA A 128 -34.11 -6.17 5.02
CA ALA A 128 -34.68 -7.33 4.35
C ALA A 128 -35.99 -7.80 5.01
N THR A 129 -36.98 -8.12 4.17
CA THR A 129 -38.27 -8.71 4.59
C THR A 129 -38.28 -10.23 4.45
N ALA A 130 -37.45 -10.77 3.55
CA ALA A 130 -37.27 -12.21 3.34
C ALA A 130 -35.83 -12.51 2.94
N VAL A 131 -35.31 -13.65 3.37
CA VAL A 131 -34.00 -14.17 2.97
C VAL A 131 -34.12 -15.65 2.66
N SER A 132 -33.49 -16.10 1.58
CA SER A 132 -33.32 -17.52 1.26
C SER A 132 -31.85 -17.83 1.04
N VAL A 133 -31.40 -19.02 1.47
CA VAL A 133 -30.12 -19.60 1.04
C VAL A 133 -30.33 -20.29 -0.31
N CYS A 134 -29.64 -19.84 -1.34
CA CYS A 134 -29.63 -20.47 -2.66
C CYS A 134 -28.40 -21.37 -2.78
N LEU A 135 -28.61 -22.66 -3.06
CA LEU A 135 -27.56 -23.65 -3.26
C LEU A 135 -27.36 -23.93 -4.75
N PHE A 136 -26.11 -24.19 -5.13
CA PHE A 136 -25.69 -24.42 -6.51
C PHE A 136 -24.77 -25.63 -6.60
N THR A 137 -25.05 -26.54 -7.52
CA THR A 137 -23.98 -27.33 -8.15
C THR A 137 -23.21 -26.42 -9.09
N GLU A 138 -21.96 -26.73 -9.38
CA GLU A 138 -21.19 -25.94 -10.34
C GLU A 138 -21.84 -25.93 -11.74
N ALA A 139 -22.42 -27.06 -12.17
CA ALA A 139 -23.12 -27.15 -13.45
C ALA A 139 -24.34 -26.22 -13.51
N ASP A 140 -25.12 -26.14 -12.43
CA ASP A 140 -26.26 -25.23 -12.35
C ASP A 140 -25.83 -23.76 -12.25
N LEU A 141 -24.74 -23.47 -11.53
CA LEU A 141 -24.15 -22.14 -11.46
C LEU A 141 -23.76 -21.63 -12.87
N GLN A 142 -23.05 -22.44 -13.65
CA GLN A 142 -22.67 -22.09 -15.03
C GLN A 142 -23.87 -21.97 -15.97
N ALA A 143 -24.95 -22.72 -15.69
CA ALA A 143 -26.23 -22.57 -16.39
C ALA A 143 -27.08 -21.40 -15.87
N GLY A 144 -26.62 -20.67 -14.85
CA GLY A 144 -27.35 -19.58 -14.20
C GLY A 144 -28.67 -20.02 -13.57
N ARG A 145 -28.69 -21.18 -12.91
CA ARG A 145 -29.86 -21.77 -12.23
C ARG A 145 -29.54 -22.07 -10.77
N VAL A 146 -30.50 -21.88 -9.88
CA VAL A 146 -30.41 -22.36 -8.49
C VAL A 146 -30.71 -23.86 -8.46
N THR A 147 -29.88 -24.66 -7.79
CA THR A 147 -30.14 -26.09 -7.59
C THR A 147 -31.24 -26.30 -6.55
N HIS A 148 -31.15 -25.59 -5.42
CA HIS A 148 -32.15 -25.65 -4.37
C HIS A 148 -32.20 -24.33 -3.59
N GLU A 149 -33.38 -23.91 -3.14
CA GLU A 149 -33.57 -22.68 -2.38
C GLU A 149 -34.22 -22.99 -1.03
N VAL A 150 -33.61 -22.53 0.05
CA VAL A 150 -34.09 -22.74 1.42
C VAL A 150 -34.53 -21.40 2.00
N PRO A 151 -35.85 -21.12 2.08
CA PRO A 151 -36.34 -19.87 2.66
C PRO A 151 -36.17 -19.87 4.18
N LEU A 152 -35.69 -18.75 4.74
CA LEU A 152 -35.55 -18.56 6.18
C LEU A 152 -36.86 -18.02 6.76
N PHE A 153 -37.36 -18.65 7.81
CA PHE A 153 -38.57 -18.20 8.48
C PHE A 153 -38.25 -17.07 9.46
N PRO A 154 -38.76 -15.84 9.28
CA PRO A 154 -38.31 -14.67 10.05
C PRO A 154 -38.50 -14.79 11.57
N GLU A 155 -39.48 -15.58 12.01
CA GLU A 155 -39.77 -15.80 13.43
C GLU A 155 -38.82 -16.79 14.11
N LEU A 156 -38.11 -17.61 13.33
CA LEU A 156 -37.25 -18.68 13.83
C LEU A 156 -35.79 -18.46 13.45
N ASN A 157 -35.54 -18.20 12.16
CA ASN A 157 -34.24 -18.06 11.50
C ASN A 157 -33.73 -16.61 11.47
N ARG A 158 -34.10 -15.79 12.46
CA ARG A 158 -33.62 -14.41 12.60
C ARG A 158 -33.46 -14.04 14.07
N THR A 159 -32.39 -13.34 14.40
CA THR A 159 -32.15 -12.77 15.74
C THR A 159 -31.63 -11.36 15.57
N GLY A 160 -32.40 -10.38 16.07
CA GLY A 160 -32.19 -8.99 15.69
C GLY A 160 -32.29 -8.80 14.17
N TYR A 161 -31.22 -8.32 13.56
CA TYR A 161 -31.11 -8.08 12.12
C TYR A 161 -30.27 -9.14 11.38
N THR A 162 -29.89 -10.21 12.07
CA THR A 162 -29.09 -11.29 11.49
C THR A 162 -29.95 -12.50 11.19
N TRP A 163 -30.02 -12.84 9.91
CA TRP A 163 -30.68 -14.02 9.38
C TRP A 163 -29.75 -15.21 9.46
N HIS A 164 -30.25 -16.35 9.93
CA HIS A 164 -29.40 -17.52 10.11
C HIS A 164 -30.16 -18.85 10.02
N ILE A 165 -29.48 -19.88 9.52
CA ILE A 165 -30.00 -21.24 9.42
C ILE A 165 -28.84 -22.23 9.45
N LEU A 166 -29.07 -23.41 10.01
CA LEU A 166 -28.09 -24.50 10.00
C LEU A 166 -28.62 -25.64 9.14
N LEU A 167 -27.85 -26.04 8.14
CA LEU A 167 -28.16 -27.16 7.25
C LEU A 167 -27.30 -28.38 7.63
N PRO A 168 -27.87 -29.39 8.31
CA PRO A 168 -27.11 -30.58 8.71
C PRO A 168 -26.80 -31.46 7.50
N LYS A 169 -25.60 -32.09 7.51
CA LYS A 169 -25.11 -32.96 6.43
C LYS A 169 -25.26 -32.34 5.03
N LEU A 170 -24.97 -31.06 4.93
CA LEU A 170 -24.96 -30.35 3.66
C LEU A 170 -23.85 -30.95 2.77
N ASP A 171 -24.20 -31.28 1.52
CA ASP A 171 -23.24 -31.70 0.50
C ASP A 171 -22.16 -30.63 0.31
N SER A 172 -20.92 -30.98 0.63
CA SER A 172 -19.77 -30.08 0.61
C SER A 172 -19.32 -29.68 -0.80
N THR A 173 -19.85 -30.32 -1.85
CA THR A 173 -19.57 -29.96 -3.25
C THR A 173 -20.43 -28.79 -3.73
N LEU A 174 -21.45 -28.40 -2.97
CA LEU A 174 -22.31 -27.27 -3.30
C LEU A 174 -21.61 -25.93 -3.05
N LEU A 175 -22.11 -24.92 -3.76
CA LEU A 175 -21.83 -23.51 -3.54
C LEU A 175 -23.11 -22.84 -3.04
N TYR A 176 -22.99 -21.63 -2.48
CA TYR A 176 -24.15 -20.91 -1.94
C TYR A 176 -24.17 -19.42 -2.27
N GLY A 177 -25.35 -18.81 -2.11
CA GLY A 177 -25.57 -17.37 -2.11
C GLY A 177 -26.90 -17.04 -1.43
N TYR A 178 -27.31 -15.78 -1.43
CA TYR A 178 -28.56 -15.35 -0.81
C TYR A 178 -29.51 -14.68 -1.80
N ARG A 179 -30.79 -15.05 -1.76
CA ARG A 179 -31.86 -14.25 -2.36
C ARG A 179 -32.48 -13.40 -1.26
N VAL A 180 -32.58 -12.09 -1.48
CA VAL A 180 -33.06 -11.15 -0.46
C VAL A 180 -34.22 -10.32 -1.01
N GLY A 181 -35.34 -10.38 -0.29
CA GLY A 181 -36.54 -9.60 -0.52
C GLY A 181 -36.61 -8.36 0.35
N GLY A 182 -37.24 -7.30 -0.18
CA GLY A 182 -37.41 -6.03 0.52
C GLY A 182 -37.84 -4.92 -0.42
N ARG A 183 -37.90 -3.69 0.10
CA ARG A 183 -38.29 -2.51 -0.66
C ARG A 183 -37.24 -2.12 -1.72
N HIS A 184 -37.69 -1.46 -2.78
CA HIS A 184 -36.80 -0.93 -3.81
C HIS A 184 -37.23 0.47 -4.21
N GLN A 185 -36.36 1.46 -4.04
CA GLN A 185 -36.66 2.88 -4.24
C GLN A 185 -37.33 3.18 -5.60
N ASP A 186 -36.91 2.50 -6.67
CA ASP A 186 -37.45 2.76 -8.01
C ASP A 186 -38.80 2.08 -8.27
N LYS A 187 -39.16 1.07 -7.47
CA LYS A 187 -40.45 0.36 -7.52
C LYS A 187 -41.47 1.04 -6.57
N ASP A 188 -40.99 1.58 -5.45
CA ASP A 188 -41.81 2.11 -4.34
C ASP A 188 -41.70 3.64 -4.20
N LYS A 189 -41.60 4.37 -5.32
CA LYS A 189 -41.27 5.82 -5.38
C LYS A 189 -42.18 6.74 -4.57
N THR A 190 -43.40 6.31 -4.24
CA THR A 190 -44.35 7.10 -3.45
C THR A 190 -44.11 7.00 -1.94
N GLU A 191 -43.20 6.13 -1.50
CA GLU A 191 -42.88 5.92 -0.10
C GLU A 191 -41.53 6.56 0.24
N SER A 192 -41.52 7.55 1.12
CA SER A 192 -40.27 8.15 1.63
C SER A 192 -39.36 7.09 2.28
N ALA A 193 -39.96 6.08 2.93
CA ALA A 193 -39.25 4.96 3.53
C ALA A 193 -38.49 4.07 2.53
N ALA A 194 -38.75 4.20 1.22
CA ALA A 194 -38.05 3.43 0.19
C ALA A 194 -36.73 4.08 -0.27
N ALA A 195 -36.46 5.35 0.05
CA ALA A 195 -35.25 6.06 -0.41
C ALA A 195 -33.97 5.28 -0.08
N GLY A 196 -33.07 5.05 -1.03
CA GLY A 196 -31.85 4.28 -0.80
C GLY A 196 -32.04 2.77 -0.58
N GLN A 197 -33.27 2.23 -0.56
CA GLN A 197 -33.51 0.78 -0.55
C GLN A 197 -33.35 0.21 -1.95
N ARG A 198 -32.68 -0.94 -2.11
CA ARG A 198 -32.35 -1.53 -3.43
C ARG A 198 -32.43 -3.06 -3.49
N HIS A 199 -33.35 -3.67 -2.75
CA HIS A 199 -33.53 -5.12 -2.78
C HIS A 199 -34.10 -5.57 -4.13
N ASP A 200 -33.57 -6.67 -4.69
CA ASP A 200 -34.08 -7.25 -5.92
C ASP A 200 -34.07 -8.79 -5.87
N GLU A 201 -35.24 -9.37 -5.63
CA GLU A 201 -35.43 -10.83 -5.51
C GLU A 201 -35.10 -11.58 -6.80
N ALA A 202 -34.96 -10.90 -7.94
CA ALA A 202 -34.50 -11.52 -9.19
C ALA A 202 -33.01 -11.91 -9.15
N THR A 203 -32.24 -11.35 -8.20
CA THR A 203 -30.79 -11.56 -8.08
C THR A 203 -30.46 -12.56 -6.96
N VAL A 204 -29.32 -13.24 -7.10
CA VAL A 204 -28.70 -14.01 -6.01
C VAL A 204 -27.37 -13.37 -5.68
N LEU A 205 -27.21 -13.02 -4.41
CA LEU A 205 -26.14 -12.19 -3.86
C LEU A 205 -25.06 -13.06 -3.22
N LEU A 206 -23.82 -12.58 -3.28
CA LEU A 206 -22.69 -13.15 -2.56
C LEU A 206 -22.75 -12.77 -1.07
N ASP A 207 -22.32 -13.71 -0.23
CA ASP A 207 -22.05 -13.47 1.18
C ASP A 207 -20.84 -12.54 1.34
N PRO A 208 -20.95 -11.42 2.09
CA PRO A 208 -19.82 -10.54 2.35
C PRO A 208 -18.65 -11.25 3.03
N TYR A 209 -18.92 -12.31 3.80
CA TYR A 209 -17.93 -13.10 4.55
C TYR A 209 -17.45 -14.35 3.79
N ALA A 210 -17.73 -14.47 2.49
CA ALA A 210 -17.28 -15.59 1.67
C ALA A 210 -15.75 -15.67 1.60
N THR A 211 -15.18 -16.77 2.07
CA THR A 211 -13.73 -17.03 2.08
C THR A 211 -13.19 -17.50 0.72
N ALA A 212 -14.08 -17.95 -0.17
CA ALA A 212 -13.78 -18.22 -1.57
C ALA A 212 -15.03 -18.00 -2.43
N ILE A 213 -14.83 -17.48 -3.64
CA ILE A 213 -15.89 -17.17 -4.60
C ILE A 213 -15.55 -17.84 -5.94
N ILE A 214 -16.55 -18.45 -6.57
CA ILE A 214 -16.46 -18.99 -7.93
C ILE A 214 -17.50 -18.31 -8.80
N GLY A 215 -17.08 -17.92 -10.00
CA GLY A 215 -17.99 -17.64 -11.12
C GLY A 215 -17.30 -18.06 -12.41
N ARG A 216 -16.29 -17.30 -12.81
CA ARG A 216 -15.42 -17.60 -13.96
C ARG A 216 -14.09 -18.13 -13.45
N ARG A 217 -13.51 -19.11 -14.15
CA ARG A 217 -12.31 -19.83 -13.68
C ARG A 217 -11.01 -19.26 -14.22
N LYS A 218 -11.03 -18.60 -15.38
CA LYS A 218 -9.82 -18.06 -16.01
C LYS A 218 -9.89 -16.55 -16.17
N PHE A 219 -8.76 -15.89 -15.99
CA PHE A 219 -8.61 -14.47 -16.26
C PHE A 219 -8.95 -14.17 -17.72
N GLY A 220 -9.83 -13.20 -17.95
CA GLY A 220 -10.27 -12.74 -19.27
C GLY A 220 -11.30 -13.66 -19.95
N GLU A 221 -11.68 -14.78 -19.35
CA GLU A 221 -12.71 -15.66 -19.89
C GLU A 221 -14.09 -15.00 -19.78
N LEU A 222 -14.83 -14.87 -20.88
CA LEU A 222 -16.20 -14.35 -20.88
C LEU A 222 -17.19 -15.44 -20.43
N GLY A 223 -18.25 -15.02 -19.72
CA GLY A 223 -19.39 -15.87 -19.44
C GLY A 223 -20.18 -16.28 -20.70
N ALA A 224 -21.08 -17.25 -20.51
CA ALA A 224 -21.88 -17.85 -21.57
C ALA A 224 -22.74 -16.82 -22.33
N ASP A 225 -22.88 -16.98 -23.64
CA ASP A 225 -23.71 -16.10 -24.48
C ASP A 225 -25.18 -16.52 -24.40
N VAL A 226 -25.87 -16.04 -23.37
CA VAL A 226 -27.25 -16.39 -23.04
C VAL A 226 -28.05 -15.14 -22.68
N LYS A 227 -29.38 -15.28 -22.62
CA LYS A 227 -30.26 -14.21 -22.14
C LYS A 227 -30.16 -14.13 -20.61
N TYR A 228 -29.49 -13.10 -20.11
CA TYR A 228 -29.39 -12.80 -18.68
C TYR A 228 -30.60 -12.00 -18.17
N GLY A 229 -30.84 -12.04 -16.85
CA GLY A 229 -31.84 -11.22 -16.16
C GLY A 229 -33.27 -11.75 -16.26
N PRO A 230 -34.29 -10.88 -16.09
CA PRO A 230 -35.69 -11.30 -15.99
C PRO A 230 -36.19 -12.15 -17.16
N GLY A 231 -36.73 -13.33 -16.86
CA GLY A 231 -37.17 -14.31 -17.85
C GLY A 231 -36.02 -14.92 -18.68
N GLY A 232 -34.81 -14.94 -18.12
CA GLY A 232 -33.59 -15.56 -18.63
C GLY A 232 -32.89 -16.35 -17.53
N VAL A 233 -31.55 -16.45 -17.60
CA VAL A 233 -30.72 -17.08 -16.55
C VAL A 233 -30.22 -16.04 -15.53
N LEU A 234 -29.79 -16.51 -14.36
CA LEU A 234 -29.15 -15.68 -13.34
C LEU A 234 -27.84 -15.03 -13.85
N GLY A 235 -27.52 -13.87 -13.27
CA GLY A 235 -26.44 -13.00 -13.72
C GLY A 235 -26.96 -11.78 -14.48
N LEU A 236 -26.05 -10.82 -14.72
CA LEU A 236 -26.38 -9.54 -15.35
C LEU A 236 -25.98 -9.51 -16.83
N ALA A 237 -24.81 -10.05 -17.15
CA ALA A 237 -24.25 -10.06 -18.50
C ALA A 237 -23.14 -11.10 -18.60
N ARG A 238 -22.58 -11.30 -19.80
CA ARG A 238 -21.40 -12.16 -20.01
C ARG A 238 -20.18 -11.75 -19.17
N THR A 239 -20.05 -10.46 -18.87
CA THR A 239 -18.99 -9.90 -18.02
C THR A 239 -19.32 -10.01 -16.53
N TRP A 240 -20.58 -10.25 -16.18
CA TRP A 240 -21.10 -10.40 -14.82
C TRP A 240 -22.06 -11.61 -14.74
N PRO A 241 -21.57 -12.85 -14.97
CA PRO A 241 -22.39 -14.04 -14.77
C PRO A 241 -22.72 -14.23 -13.28
N GLN A 242 -23.57 -15.19 -12.95
CA GLN A 242 -23.81 -15.55 -11.55
C GLN A 242 -22.50 -16.04 -10.91
N HIS A 243 -22.21 -15.54 -9.71
CA HIS A 243 -21.14 -16.02 -8.85
C HIS A 243 -21.76 -16.69 -7.62
N ALA A 244 -21.00 -17.57 -6.96
CA ALA A 244 -21.41 -18.20 -5.72
C ALA A 244 -20.22 -18.38 -4.77
N CYS A 245 -20.53 -18.50 -3.49
CA CYS A 245 -19.60 -18.66 -2.38
C CYS A 245 -19.33 -20.15 -2.14
N ALA A 246 -18.10 -20.49 -1.78
CA ALA A 246 -17.76 -21.86 -1.41
C ALA A 246 -18.20 -22.18 0.03
N LEU A 247 -18.56 -23.43 0.29
CA LEU A 247 -18.84 -23.91 1.63
C LEU A 247 -17.54 -24.22 2.39
N PRO A 248 -17.47 -24.00 3.70
CA PRO A 248 -16.36 -24.45 4.52
C PRO A 248 -16.36 -25.98 4.64
N SER A 249 -15.19 -26.58 4.69
CA SER A 249 -14.98 -28.03 4.86
C SER A 249 -14.02 -28.33 6.01
N PRO A 250 -14.23 -29.40 6.78
CA PRO A 250 -13.22 -29.90 7.73
C PRO A 250 -11.88 -30.23 7.06
N GLU A 251 -11.88 -30.51 5.75
CA GLU A 251 -10.69 -30.82 4.95
C GLU A 251 -9.89 -29.56 4.54
N ASP A 252 -10.39 -28.36 4.84
CA ASP A 252 -9.73 -27.09 4.50
C ASP A 252 -8.55 -26.75 5.43
N ALA A 253 -8.25 -27.63 6.40
CA ALA A 253 -7.09 -27.46 7.28
C ALA A 253 -5.79 -27.35 6.46
N PHE A 254 -5.00 -26.31 6.73
CA PHE A 254 -3.72 -26.04 6.07
C PHE A 254 -2.55 -26.31 7.01
N ASP A 255 -1.56 -27.07 6.55
CA ASP A 255 -0.32 -27.28 7.31
C ASP A 255 0.65 -26.10 7.09
N TRP A 256 0.69 -25.21 8.07
CA TRP A 256 1.62 -24.07 8.07
C TRP A 256 3.08 -24.46 8.30
N GLU A 257 3.39 -25.72 8.64
CA GLU A 257 4.77 -26.18 8.90
C GLU A 257 5.47 -25.36 10.01
N GLY A 258 4.69 -24.85 10.97
CA GLY A 258 5.18 -23.99 12.06
C GLY A 258 5.37 -22.52 11.71
N ASP A 259 4.97 -22.10 10.50
CA ASP A 259 5.01 -20.72 10.04
C ASP A 259 4.30 -19.73 10.98
N ARG A 260 4.84 -18.52 11.06
CA ARG A 260 4.27 -17.37 11.78
C ARG A 260 4.66 -16.07 11.06
N PRO A 261 3.82 -15.02 11.12
CA PRO A 261 4.19 -13.69 10.65
C PRO A 261 5.55 -13.24 11.21
N LEU A 262 6.40 -12.65 10.35
CA LEU A 262 7.82 -12.44 10.64
C LEU A 262 8.06 -11.31 11.63
N ASN A 263 7.20 -10.29 11.63
CA ASN A 263 7.30 -9.11 12.48
C ASN A 263 8.68 -8.43 12.43
N THR A 264 9.23 -8.32 11.22
CA THR A 264 10.44 -7.56 10.92
C THR A 264 10.23 -6.10 11.34
N PRO A 265 11.21 -5.44 11.98
CA PRO A 265 11.09 -4.03 12.32
C PRO A 265 10.77 -3.16 11.09
N MET A 266 9.90 -2.18 11.25
CA MET A 266 9.42 -1.34 10.15
C MET A 266 10.57 -0.62 9.43
N GLU A 267 11.53 -0.09 10.19
CA GLU A 267 12.73 0.60 9.65
C GLU A 267 13.66 -0.30 8.83
N ASP A 268 13.50 -1.63 8.93
CA ASP A 268 14.36 -2.62 8.27
C ASP A 268 13.77 -3.12 6.95
N LEU A 269 12.55 -2.71 6.62
CA LEU A 269 11.88 -3.12 5.40
C LEU A 269 12.45 -2.43 4.15
N VAL A 270 12.45 -3.20 3.06
CA VAL A 270 12.54 -2.77 1.67
C VAL A 270 11.34 -3.40 0.97
N VAL A 271 10.31 -2.59 0.75
CA VAL A 271 9.02 -3.03 0.22
C VAL A 271 9.08 -3.12 -1.29
N TYR A 272 8.50 -4.16 -1.87
CA TYR A 272 8.38 -4.36 -3.31
C TYR A 272 6.90 -4.44 -3.69
N GLU A 273 6.40 -3.43 -4.38
CA GLU A 273 5.02 -3.36 -4.86
C GLU A 273 4.88 -4.19 -6.15
N MET A 274 4.00 -5.19 -6.15
CA MET A 274 3.93 -6.20 -7.19
C MET A 274 2.49 -6.59 -7.55
N HIS A 275 2.25 -6.80 -8.84
CA HIS A 275 1.00 -7.38 -9.34
C HIS A 275 1.15 -8.88 -9.57
N VAL A 276 0.27 -9.71 -8.98
CA VAL A 276 0.33 -11.19 -9.05
C VAL A 276 0.41 -11.70 -10.50
N ARG A 277 -0.54 -11.29 -11.35
CA ARG A 277 -0.53 -11.63 -12.77
C ARG A 277 0.73 -11.14 -13.49
N GLY A 278 1.00 -9.84 -13.44
CA GLY A 278 2.10 -9.21 -14.16
C GLY A 278 3.48 -9.81 -13.85
N PHE A 279 3.71 -10.25 -12.61
CA PHE A 279 5.03 -10.77 -12.22
C PHE A 279 5.47 -11.99 -13.04
N THR A 280 4.56 -12.84 -13.46
CA THR A 280 4.90 -14.10 -14.15
C THR A 280 4.09 -14.38 -15.40
N TRP A 281 3.24 -13.47 -15.85
CA TRP A 281 2.43 -13.72 -17.05
C TRP A 281 3.24 -13.70 -18.35
N ASP A 282 4.29 -12.89 -18.44
CA ASP A 282 5.13 -12.86 -19.64
C ASP A 282 5.81 -14.22 -19.88
N ARG A 283 5.98 -14.60 -21.15
CA ARG A 283 6.58 -15.88 -21.54
C ARG A 283 8.01 -16.05 -21.02
N SER A 284 8.75 -14.95 -20.91
CA SER A 284 10.13 -14.94 -20.39
C SER A 284 10.23 -15.39 -18.93
N SER A 285 9.11 -15.40 -18.19
CA SER A 285 9.09 -15.95 -16.83
C SER A 285 9.47 -17.44 -16.81
N GLY A 286 9.09 -18.21 -17.83
CA GLY A 286 9.37 -19.65 -17.90
C GLY A 286 8.74 -20.48 -16.79
N VAL A 287 7.75 -19.96 -16.07
CA VAL A 287 7.05 -20.67 -14.98
C VAL A 287 5.98 -21.62 -15.53
N THR A 288 5.56 -22.59 -14.73
CA THR A 288 4.57 -23.60 -15.11
C THR A 288 3.16 -23.02 -15.18
N SER A 289 2.82 -22.11 -14.26
CA SER A 289 1.49 -21.48 -14.15
C SER A 289 1.59 -19.96 -14.23
N PRO A 290 1.78 -19.36 -15.41
CA PRO A 290 1.97 -17.92 -15.59
C PRO A 290 0.84 -17.07 -15.00
N GLY A 291 1.21 -16.01 -14.30
CA GLY A 291 0.29 -15.01 -13.76
C GLY A 291 -0.63 -15.51 -12.65
N THR A 292 -0.17 -16.48 -11.87
CA THR A 292 -0.91 -17.08 -10.75
C THR A 292 -0.11 -17.02 -9.45
N PHE A 293 -0.75 -17.31 -8.32
CA PHE A 293 -0.10 -17.52 -7.04
C PHE A 293 0.98 -18.60 -7.12
N SER A 294 0.70 -19.74 -7.75
CA SER A 294 1.69 -20.80 -7.99
C SER A 294 2.88 -20.32 -8.83
N GLY A 295 2.64 -19.48 -9.85
CA GLY A 295 3.71 -18.92 -10.68
C GLY A 295 4.69 -18.06 -9.88
N ILE A 296 4.20 -17.30 -8.88
CA ILE A 296 5.06 -16.49 -7.99
C ILE A 296 6.07 -17.38 -7.25
N LEU A 297 5.65 -18.56 -6.77
CA LEU A 297 6.49 -19.48 -5.99
C LEU A 297 7.80 -19.82 -6.72
N GLU A 298 7.73 -20.02 -8.04
CA GLU A 298 8.87 -20.35 -8.89
C GLU A 298 9.86 -19.18 -9.07
N LYS A 299 9.49 -17.97 -8.63
CA LYS A 299 10.26 -16.73 -8.79
C LYS A 299 10.57 -16.00 -7.47
N LEU A 300 10.18 -16.53 -6.31
CA LEU A 300 10.49 -15.90 -5.02
C LEU A 300 11.99 -15.75 -4.76
N ASP A 301 12.82 -16.65 -5.30
CA ASP A 301 14.28 -16.59 -5.16
C ASP A 301 14.89 -15.36 -5.84
N TYR A 302 14.25 -14.83 -6.89
CA TYR A 302 14.63 -13.56 -7.50
C TYR A 302 14.49 -12.40 -6.51
N LEU A 303 13.35 -12.29 -5.84
CA LEU A 303 13.08 -11.22 -4.86
C LEU A 303 14.04 -11.29 -3.68
N SER A 304 14.29 -12.51 -3.17
CA SER A 304 15.25 -12.74 -2.10
C SER A 304 16.67 -12.35 -2.50
N THR A 305 17.10 -12.72 -3.72
CA THR A 305 18.41 -12.38 -4.28
C THR A 305 18.58 -10.88 -4.52
N LEU A 306 17.53 -10.21 -5.00
CA LEU A 306 17.46 -8.75 -5.15
C LEU A 306 17.63 -8.05 -3.79
N GLY A 307 17.22 -8.70 -2.70
CA GLY A 307 17.38 -8.23 -1.33
C GLY A 307 16.09 -7.70 -0.70
N ILE A 308 14.94 -7.95 -1.33
CA ILE A 308 13.61 -7.60 -0.83
C ILE A 308 13.26 -8.44 0.40
N ASN A 309 12.57 -7.83 1.37
CA ASN A 309 12.10 -8.52 2.58
C ASN A 309 10.64 -8.17 2.94
N ALA A 310 9.92 -7.42 2.10
CA ALA A 310 8.48 -7.26 2.18
C ALA A 310 7.88 -7.15 0.78
N LEU A 311 6.83 -7.91 0.51
CA LEU A 311 6.08 -7.93 -0.74
C LEU A 311 4.74 -7.24 -0.50
N GLU A 312 4.51 -6.10 -1.15
CA GLU A 312 3.21 -5.43 -1.18
C GLU A 312 2.47 -5.88 -2.43
N LEU A 313 1.46 -6.73 -2.26
CA LEU A 313 0.63 -7.20 -3.36
C LEU A 313 -0.46 -6.19 -3.66
N GLN A 314 -0.54 -5.74 -4.92
CA GLN A 314 -1.73 -5.07 -5.46
C GLN A 314 -2.99 -5.93 -5.21
N PRO A 315 -4.22 -5.36 -5.29
CA PRO A 315 -5.43 -6.02 -4.80
C PRO A 315 -5.56 -7.50 -5.20
N ILE A 316 -5.54 -8.36 -4.18
CA ILE A 316 -5.77 -9.81 -4.33
C ILE A 316 -7.12 -10.25 -3.78
N HIS A 317 -7.91 -9.36 -3.21
CA HIS A 317 -9.32 -9.65 -2.92
C HIS A 317 -10.05 -9.91 -4.23
N GLU A 318 -11.04 -10.81 -4.25
CA GLU A 318 -11.80 -11.14 -5.45
C GLU A 318 -12.34 -9.85 -6.10
N PHE A 319 -12.02 -9.64 -7.38
CA PHE A 319 -12.48 -8.50 -8.20
C PHE A 319 -12.80 -8.98 -9.62
N ASN A 320 -13.59 -8.23 -10.39
CA ASN A 320 -13.93 -8.63 -11.76
C ASN A 320 -13.08 -7.89 -12.81
N GLU A 321 -12.12 -8.58 -13.42
CA GLU A 321 -11.28 -8.02 -14.48
C GLU A 321 -12.04 -7.64 -15.76
N LEU A 322 -13.30 -8.10 -15.90
CA LEU A 322 -14.14 -7.82 -17.06
C LEU A 322 -15.17 -6.70 -16.83
N GLU A 323 -15.17 -6.02 -15.69
CA GLU A 323 -16.26 -5.11 -15.30
C GLU A 323 -16.53 -3.97 -16.31
N TYR A 324 -15.48 -3.49 -16.98
CA TYR A 324 -15.56 -2.51 -18.09
C TYR A 324 -14.92 -3.04 -19.38
N TYR A 325 -15.00 -4.36 -19.58
CA TYR A 325 -14.49 -5.03 -20.76
C TYR A 325 -15.07 -4.44 -22.05
N GLY A 326 -14.19 -4.01 -22.94
CA GLY A 326 -14.59 -3.41 -24.21
C GLY A 326 -13.38 -3.02 -25.05
N VAL A 327 -13.59 -2.92 -26.36
CA VAL A 327 -12.55 -2.53 -27.29
C VAL A 327 -12.10 -1.09 -27.01
N ILE A 328 -10.80 -0.90 -26.89
CA ILE A 328 -10.17 0.41 -26.80
C ILE A 328 -10.27 1.07 -28.17
N PRO A 329 -10.91 2.26 -28.27
CA PRO A 329 -11.02 2.97 -29.54
C PRO A 329 -9.65 3.23 -30.15
N GLY A 330 -9.43 2.74 -31.38
CA GLY A 330 -8.22 3.01 -32.17
C GLY A 330 -7.05 2.05 -31.98
N THR A 331 -7.06 1.15 -30.99
CA THR A 331 -5.97 0.15 -30.81
C THR A 331 -6.37 -1.27 -31.21
N GLY A 332 -7.67 -1.60 -31.11
CA GLY A 332 -8.15 -2.98 -31.33
C GLY A 332 -7.93 -3.92 -30.14
N GLU A 333 -7.29 -3.45 -29.07
CA GLU A 333 -7.11 -4.16 -27.81
C GLU A 333 -8.36 -4.03 -26.93
N TYR A 334 -8.46 -4.87 -25.89
CA TYR A 334 -9.56 -4.84 -24.94
C TYR A 334 -9.09 -4.25 -23.61
N ARG A 335 -9.94 -3.43 -23.00
CA ARG A 335 -9.77 -2.98 -21.61
C ARG A 335 -10.14 -4.10 -20.65
N TYR A 336 -9.39 -4.19 -19.57
CA TYR A 336 -9.67 -5.03 -18.41
C TYR A 336 -9.58 -4.19 -17.16
N ASN A 337 -10.26 -4.53 -16.07
CA ASN A 337 -9.74 -4.12 -14.77
C ASN A 337 -8.51 -4.97 -14.47
N TYR A 338 -7.34 -4.47 -14.82
CA TYR A 338 -6.11 -5.22 -14.63
C TYR A 338 -5.66 -5.16 -13.17
N TRP A 339 -5.53 -3.96 -12.59
CA TRP A 339 -5.00 -3.78 -11.23
C TRP A 339 -5.89 -4.35 -10.12
N GLY A 340 -7.21 -4.32 -10.29
CA GLY A 340 -8.14 -4.91 -9.32
C GLY A 340 -8.64 -4.00 -8.20
N TYR A 341 -8.43 -2.68 -8.29
CA TYR A 341 -9.01 -1.68 -7.35
C TYR A 341 -10.52 -1.50 -7.55
N SER A 342 -11.28 -2.59 -7.43
CA SER A 342 -12.74 -2.66 -7.54
C SER A 342 -13.20 -3.99 -6.91
N THR A 343 -13.24 -4.04 -5.57
CA THR A 343 -13.38 -5.31 -4.83
C THR A 343 -14.82 -5.85 -4.88
N VAL A 344 -14.95 -7.16 -5.13
CA VAL A 344 -16.19 -7.97 -5.07
C VAL A 344 -16.28 -8.72 -3.74
N GLY A 345 -15.21 -9.39 -3.29
CA GLY A 345 -15.21 -10.22 -2.08
C GLY A 345 -13.98 -9.97 -1.20
N PHE A 346 -14.18 -9.45 0.00
CA PHE A 346 -13.10 -8.97 0.89
C PHE A 346 -12.41 -10.05 1.72
N PHE A 347 -12.99 -11.25 1.80
CA PHE A 347 -12.42 -12.42 2.48
C PHE A 347 -11.90 -13.47 1.48
N ALA A 348 -12.21 -13.31 0.19
CA ALA A 348 -11.86 -14.26 -0.85
C ALA A 348 -10.61 -13.78 -1.60
N PRO A 349 -9.55 -14.60 -1.70
CA PRO A 349 -8.49 -14.34 -2.67
C PRO A 349 -9.06 -14.44 -4.10
N MET A 350 -8.47 -13.67 -5.02
CA MET A 350 -8.85 -13.61 -6.42
C MET A 350 -8.70 -14.97 -7.09
N SER A 351 -9.84 -15.62 -7.33
CA SER A 351 -9.94 -16.96 -7.88
C SER A 351 -9.23 -17.11 -9.22
N ARG A 352 -9.24 -16.06 -10.05
CA ARG A 352 -8.59 -16.05 -11.38
C ARG A 352 -7.08 -15.83 -11.32
N PHE A 353 -6.50 -15.62 -10.13
CA PHE A 353 -5.07 -15.72 -9.88
C PHE A 353 -4.65 -17.10 -9.35
N SER A 354 -5.59 -18.05 -9.19
CA SER A 354 -5.26 -19.43 -8.80
C SER A 354 -5.08 -20.33 -10.01
N ALA A 355 -3.94 -21.02 -10.07
CA ALA A 355 -3.71 -22.08 -11.06
C ALA A 355 -4.69 -23.25 -10.84
N ALA A 356 -4.96 -23.60 -9.58
CA ALA A 356 -5.89 -24.67 -9.23
C ALA A 356 -7.33 -24.37 -9.70
N ALA A 357 -7.82 -23.15 -9.48
CA ALA A 357 -9.14 -22.74 -9.97
C ALA A 357 -9.23 -22.80 -11.50
N GLY A 358 -8.21 -22.33 -12.21
CA GLY A 358 -8.11 -22.41 -13.66
C GLY A 358 -8.06 -23.84 -14.21
N ALA A 359 -7.60 -24.80 -13.41
CA ALA A 359 -7.59 -26.23 -13.68
C ALA A 359 -8.89 -26.95 -13.29
N GLY A 360 -9.91 -26.22 -12.81
CA GLY A 360 -11.21 -26.79 -12.44
C GLY A 360 -11.26 -27.38 -11.03
N GLN A 361 -10.29 -27.10 -10.17
CA GLN A 361 -10.31 -27.57 -8.78
C GLN A 361 -11.36 -26.83 -7.93
N PRO A 362 -11.76 -27.38 -6.77
CA PRO A 362 -12.66 -26.71 -5.84
C PRO A 362 -12.14 -25.34 -5.37
N ALA A 363 -13.06 -24.47 -4.95
CA ALA A 363 -12.73 -23.09 -4.55
C ALA A 363 -11.73 -23.01 -3.39
N SER A 364 -11.76 -23.99 -2.47
CA SER A 364 -10.87 -24.05 -1.31
C SER A 364 -9.39 -24.15 -1.71
N GLU A 365 -9.08 -24.67 -2.91
CA GLU A 365 -7.70 -24.69 -3.42
C GLU A 365 -7.16 -23.28 -3.70
N VAL A 366 -8.01 -22.29 -3.99
CA VAL A 366 -7.59 -20.88 -4.13
C VAL A 366 -6.97 -20.38 -2.82
N VAL A 367 -7.66 -20.66 -1.71
CA VAL A 367 -7.22 -20.30 -0.36
C VAL A 367 -5.92 -21.03 -0.02
N ARG A 368 -5.83 -22.33 -0.31
CA ARG A 368 -4.62 -23.13 -0.09
C ARG A 368 -3.42 -22.62 -0.89
N GLU A 369 -3.63 -22.24 -2.14
CA GLU A 369 -2.59 -21.72 -3.04
C GLU A 369 -2.03 -20.40 -2.50
N PHE A 370 -2.89 -19.49 -2.04
CA PHE A 370 -2.45 -18.24 -1.42
C PHE A 370 -1.69 -18.46 -0.10
N LYS A 371 -2.20 -19.32 0.80
CA LYS A 371 -1.49 -19.67 2.06
C LYS A 371 -0.09 -20.23 1.77
N THR A 372 0.06 -20.99 0.69
CA THR A 372 1.35 -21.52 0.25
C THR A 372 2.32 -20.40 -0.15
N VAL A 373 1.85 -19.36 -0.86
CA VAL A 373 2.67 -18.18 -1.18
C VAL A 373 3.16 -17.49 0.09
N VAL A 374 2.28 -17.24 1.05
CA VAL A 374 2.65 -16.58 2.32
C VAL A 374 3.72 -17.39 3.06
N ARG A 375 3.49 -18.70 3.25
CA ARG A 375 4.45 -19.60 3.92
C ARG A 375 5.82 -19.61 3.23
N GLU A 376 5.86 -19.64 1.89
CA GLU A 376 7.11 -19.68 1.14
C GLU A 376 7.83 -18.32 1.08
N CYS A 377 7.10 -17.21 1.16
CA CYS A 377 7.66 -15.88 1.41
C CYS A 377 8.32 -15.83 2.80
N HIS A 378 7.62 -16.28 3.84
CA HIS A 378 8.14 -16.27 5.21
C HIS A 378 9.41 -17.12 5.38
N LYS A 379 9.46 -18.31 4.75
CA LYS A 379 10.68 -19.15 4.71
C LYS A 379 11.90 -18.42 4.11
N ARG A 380 11.67 -17.41 3.27
CA ARG A 380 12.71 -16.56 2.65
C ARG A 380 12.95 -15.24 3.39
N GLY A 381 12.28 -15.02 4.52
CA GLY A 381 12.35 -13.77 5.26
C GLY A 381 11.67 -12.60 4.54
N ILE A 382 10.64 -12.88 3.73
CA ILE A 382 9.85 -11.89 3.01
C ILE A 382 8.47 -11.81 3.66
N GLU A 383 8.11 -10.63 4.18
CA GLU A 383 6.76 -10.36 4.67
C GLU A 383 5.76 -10.19 3.52
N VAL A 384 4.47 -10.46 3.78
CA VAL A 384 3.38 -10.21 2.84
C VAL A 384 2.48 -9.09 3.36
N ILE A 385 2.40 -8.01 2.60
CA ILE A 385 1.53 -6.85 2.82
C ILE A 385 0.48 -6.84 1.73
N LEU A 386 -0.79 -6.68 2.08
CA LEU A 386 -1.89 -6.62 1.12
C LEU A 386 -2.36 -5.18 0.91
N ASP A 387 -2.46 -4.78 -0.36
CA ASP A 387 -3.23 -3.59 -0.73
C ASP A 387 -4.73 -3.89 -0.61
N VAL A 388 -5.44 -3.12 0.22
CA VAL A 388 -6.84 -3.34 0.57
C VAL A 388 -7.71 -2.12 0.26
N VAL A 389 -8.82 -2.37 -0.45
CA VAL A 389 -9.68 -1.33 -1.03
C VAL A 389 -11.02 -1.26 -0.28
N PHE A 390 -10.98 -0.90 1.00
CA PHE A 390 -12.19 -0.78 1.83
C PHE A 390 -12.99 0.51 1.60
N ASN A 391 -12.52 1.40 0.74
CA ASN A 391 -13.11 2.72 0.55
C ASN A 391 -14.29 2.74 -0.45
N HIS A 392 -14.36 1.77 -1.37
CA HIS A 392 -15.44 1.59 -2.35
C HIS A 392 -15.57 0.10 -2.75
N THR A 393 -16.54 -0.25 -3.59
CA THR A 393 -16.76 -1.62 -4.09
C THR A 393 -17.04 -1.66 -5.60
N ALA A 394 -16.95 -2.86 -6.18
CA ALA A 394 -17.31 -3.12 -7.58
C ALA A 394 -18.80 -2.92 -7.92
N GLU A 395 -19.66 -2.68 -6.93
CA GLU A 395 -21.07 -2.40 -7.19
C GLU A 395 -21.28 -1.02 -7.82
N GLY A 396 -20.27 -0.15 -7.85
CA GLY A 396 -20.35 1.19 -8.43
C GLY A 396 -21.52 2.02 -7.88
N ASN A 397 -22.05 2.92 -8.68
CA ASN A 397 -23.24 3.71 -8.30
C ASN A 397 -24.55 2.95 -8.59
N GLN A 398 -25.69 3.65 -8.60
CA GLN A 398 -27.01 3.08 -8.89
C GLN A 398 -27.14 2.34 -10.24
N ASN A 399 -26.23 2.58 -11.19
CA ASN A 399 -26.21 1.91 -12.50
C ASN A 399 -25.25 0.72 -12.54
N GLY A 400 -24.49 0.48 -11.46
CA GLY A 400 -23.61 -0.67 -11.36
C GLY A 400 -24.36 -1.96 -10.99
N PRO A 401 -23.65 -3.10 -10.94
CA PRO A 401 -24.25 -4.39 -10.67
C PRO A 401 -24.68 -4.52 -9.19
N SER A 402 -25.76 -5.24 -8.92
CA SER A 402 -26.13 -5.66 -7.56
C SER A 402 -25.64 -7.09 -7.37
N ILE A 403 -24.56 -7.26 -6.61
CA ILE A 403 -23.82 -8.53 -6.45
C ILE A 403 -23.69 -8.96 -4.99
N SER A 404 -23.72 -8.05 -4.02
CA SER A 404 -23.63 -8.34 -2.60
C SER A 404 -24.30 -7.24 -1.77
N PHE A 405 -23.52 -6.28 -1.26
CA PHE A 405 -23.93 -5.29 -0.26
C PHE A 405 -25.20 -4.51 -0.58
N ARG A 406 -25.36 -4.06 -1.84
CA ARG A 406 -26.51 -3.28 -2.30
C ARG A 406 -27.82 -4.04 -2.13
N GLY A 407 -27.83 -5.31 -2.53
CA GLY A 407 -29.01 -6.16 -2.41
C GLY A 407 -29.27 -6.65 -0.99
N LEU A 408 -28.22 -6.74 -0.16
CA LEU A 408 -28.31 -7.16 1.24
C LEU A 408 -28.86 -6.04 2.13
N ASP A 409 -28.20 -4.89 2.14
CA ASP A 409 -28.60 -3.71 2.94
C ASP A 409 -27.89 -2.43 2.46
N ASN A 410 -28.40 -1.83 1.38
CA ASN A 410 -27.76 -0.69 0.73
C ASN A 410 -27.55 0.52 1.66
N ARG A 411 -28.48 0.77 2.59
CA ARG A 411 -28.44 1.90 3.53
C ARG A 411 -27.36 1.73 4.60
N VAL A 412 -27.01 0.48 4.93
CA VAL A 412 -25.98 0.16 5.92
C VAL A 412 -24.59 0.21 5.30
N TYR A 413 -24.40 -0.42 4.14
CA TYR A 413 -23.06 -0.62 3.58
C TYR A 413 -22.50 0.56 2.79
N TYR A 414 -23.35 1.44 2.25
CA TYR A 414 -22.91 2.59 1.45
C TYR A 414 -23.26 3.93 2.09
N MET A 415 -22.38 4.91 1.87
CA MET A 415 -22.61 6.29 2.25
C MET A 415 -23.56 6.92 1.24
N LEU A 416 -24.76 7.28 1.69
CA LEU A 416 -25.88 7.75 0.87
C LEU A 416 -26.35 9.13 1.30
N ALA A 417 -26.80 9.93 0.34
CA ALA A 417 -27.57 11.15 0.55
C ALA A 417 -29.06 10.81 0.83
N PRO A 418 -29.87 11.78 1.32
CA PRO A 418 -31.26 11.53 1.74
C PRO A 418 -32.18 10.91 0.69
N GLU A 419 -31.97 11.15 -0.60
CA GLU A 419 -32.79 10.51 -1.65
C GLU A 419 -32.15 9.24 -2.23
N GLY A 420 -31.13 8.68 -1.56
CA GLY A 420 -30.48 7.42 -1.93
C GLY A 420 -29.38 7.56 -2.98
N GLN A 421 -28.90 8.77 -3.27
CA GLN A 421 -27.74 9.00 -4.11
C GLN A 421 -26.46 8.57 -3.39
N TYR A 422 -25.53 7.96 -4.11
CA TYR A 422 -24.24 7.54 -3.55
C TYR A 422 -23.29 8.73 -3.41
N TYR A 423 -22.66 8.87 -2.24
CA TYR A 423 -21.45 9.67 -2.12
C TYR A 423 -20.32 9.03 -2.91
N ASN A 424 -19.43 9.85 -3.48
CA ASN A 424 -18.37 9.39 -4.37
C ASN A 424 -17.00 9.97 -4.01
N CYS A 425 -16.62 9.91 -2.73
CA CYS A 425 -15.29 10.37 -2.28
C CYS A 425 -14.15 9.53 -2.86
N SER A 426 -14.43 8.30 -3.32
CA SER A 426 -13.49 7.40 -3.99
C SER A 426 -13.25 7.75 -5.46
N GLY A 427 -14.15 8.51 -6.10
CA GLY A 427 -14.17 8.69 -7.54
C GLY A 427 -14.67 7.48 -8.35
N CYS A 428 -15.03 6.36 -7.71
CA CYS A 428 -15.35 5.07 -8.35
C CYS A 428 -16.86 4.73 -8.37
N GLY A 429 -17.73 5.67 -8.00
CA GLY A 429 -19.18 5.59 -8.10
C GLY A 429 -19.90 5.39 -6.76
N ASN A 430 -19.25 4.76 -5.78
CA ASN A 430 -19.76 4.66 -4.41
C ASN A 430 -18.66 4.93 -3.38
N THR A 431 -19.08 5.11 -2.13
CA THR A 431 -18.19 5.16 -0.97
C THR A 431 -18.75 4.20 0.08
N VAL A 432 -17.92 3.31 0.60
CA VAL A 432 -18.29 2.39 1.69
C VAL A 432 -18.57 3.20 2.95
N ASN A 433 -19.58 2.78 3.71
CA ASN A 433 -20.03 3.47 4.91
C ASN A 433 -19.14 3.14 6.13
N CYS A 434 -17.83 3.34 6.01
CA CYS A 434 -16.78 2.73 6.84
C CYS A 434 -17.03 2.81 8.35
N ASN A 435 -17.54 3.93 8.86
CA ASN A 435 -17.73 4.14 10.30
C ASN A 435 -19.11 3.69 10.85
N HIS A 436 -20.01 3.21 9.99
CA HIS A 436 -21.24 2.57 10.45
C HIS A 436 -20.91 1.30 11.27
N PRO A 437 -21.53 1.05 12.44
CA PRO A 437 -21.11 -0.03 13.35
C PRO A 437 -20.99 -1.42 12.72
N ILE A 438 -21.90 -1.77 11.81
CA ILE A 438 -21.89 -3.06 11.11
C ILE A 438 -20.74 -3.14 10.10
N VAL A 439 -20.47 -2.05 9.39
CA VAL A 439 -19.39 -1.96 8.40
C VAL A 439 -18.03 -1.96 9.10
N ARG A 440 -17.91 -1.27 10.25
CA ARG A 440 -16.71 -1.32 11.08
C ARG A 440 -16.37 -2.73 11.52
N ARG A 441 -17.37 -3.48 12.00
CA ARG A 441 -17.20 -4.88 12.37
C ARG A 441 -16.76 -5.72 11.17
N PHE A 442 -17.41 -5.54 10.02
CA PHE A 442 -17.04 -6.23 8.79
C PHE A 442 -15.58 -5.99 8.38
N ILE A 443 -15.13 -4.73 8.35
CA ILE A 443 -13.75 -4.40 7.99
C ILE A 443 -12.77 -5.02 9.00
N LEU A 444 -13.06 -4.89 10.30
CA LEU A 444 -12.20 -5.46 11.35
C LEU A 444 -12.11 -6.99 11.26
N ASP A 445 -13.24 -7.66 11.04
CA ASP A 445 -13.29 -9.12 10.91
C ASP A 445 -12.56 -9.59 9.63
N ALA A 446 -12.62 -8.83 8.52
CA ALA A 446 -11.85 -9.10 7.31
C ALA A 446 -10.34 -9.01 7.58
N LEU A 447 -9.87 -7.95 8.23
CA LEU A 447 -8.45 -7.78 8.57
C LEU A 447 -7.96 -8.90 9.51
N ARG A 448 -8.76 -9.25 10.52
CA ARG A 448 -8.46 -10.36 11.43
C ARG A 448 -8.35 -11.68 10.68
N TYR A 449 -9.26 -11.96 9.74
CA TYR A 449 -9.20 -13.17 8.93
C TYR A 449 -7.89 -13.27 8.15
N TRP A 450 -7.48 -12.21 7.43
CA TRP A 450 -6.23 -12.23 6.67
C TRP A 450 -4.98 -12.40 7.56
N VAL A 451 -4.99 -11.86 8.78
CA VAL A 451 -3.88 -12.06 9.73
C VAL A 451 -3.90 -13.46 10.35
N GLN A 452 -5.06 -13.93 10.83
CA GLN A 452 -5.16 -15.16 11.62
C GLN A 452 -5.18 -16.42 10.73
N GLU A 453 -5.94 -16.38 9.65
CA GLU A 453 -6.15 -17.54 8.78
C GLU A 453 -5.14 -17.61 7.64
N MET A 454 -4.65 -16.45 7.18
CA MET A 454 -3.76 -16.33 6.02
C MET A 454 -2.33 -15.86 6.37
N HIS A 455 -2.05 -15.59 7.65
CA HIS A 455 -0.73 -15.18 8.16
C HIS A 455 -0.15 -13.91 7.52
N VAL A 456 -0.99 -13.01 6.98
CA VAL A 456 -0.56 -11.72 6.40
C VAL A 456 0.12 -10.84 7.45
N ASP A 457 1.24 -10.19 7.10
CA ASP A 457 2.03 -9.35 8.01
C ASP A 457 1.56 -7.88 8.06
N GLY A 458 0.86 -7.40 7.03
CA GLY A 458 0.47 -6.00 6.95
C GLY A 458 -0.58 -5.68 5.90
N PHE A 459 -1.06 -4.44 5.96
CA PHE A 459 -2.03 -3.88 5.02
C PHE A 459 -1.64 -2.47 4.60
N ARG A 460 -1.75 -2.19 3.29
CA ARG A 460 -1.76 -0.85 2.70
C ARG A 460 -3.19 -0.50 2.34
N PHE A 461 -3.72 0.57 2.92
CA PHE A 461 -5.11 0.97 2.77
C PHE A 461 -5.24 2.03 1.67
N ASP A 462 -5.86 1.63 0.56
CA ASP A 462 -6.20 2.49 -0.57
C ASP A 462 -7.17 3.60 -0.16
N LEU A 463 -6.88 4.83 -0.59
CA LEU A 463 -7.61 6.06 -0.26
C LEU A 463 -8.06 6.09 1.21
N GLY A 464 -7.12 5.81 2.12
CA GLY A 464 -7.35 5.59 3.54
C GLY A 464 -8.07 6.74 4.25
N SER A 465 -8.08 7.94 3.69
CA SER A 465 -8.81 9.09 4.24
C SER A 465 -10.32 8.86 4.34
N ILE A 466 -10.91 8.02 3.47
CA ILE A 466 -12.34 7.68 3.51
C ILE A 466 -12.71 6.98 4.82
N MET A 467 -11.79 6.19 5.40
CA MET A 467 -12.01 5.58 6.73
C MET A 467 -12.12 6.60 7.86
N THR A 468 -11.74 7.87 7.62
CA THR A 468 -11.87 8.94 8.60
C THR A 468 -13.21 9.68 8.52
N ARG A 469 -14.01 9.46 7.47
CA ARG A 469 -15.24 10.21 7.24
C ARG A 469 -16.42 9.67 8.05
N THR A 470 -17.27 10.57 8.54
CA THR A 470 -18.56 10.23 9.18
C THR A 470 -19.47 9.47 8.21
N HIS A 471 -20.27 8.56 8.76
CA HIS A 471 -21.10 7.62 8.01
C HIS A 471 -22.53 8.17 7.82
N SER A 472 -23.26 7.67 6.83
CA SER A 472 -24.71 7.91 6.70
C SER A 472 -25.45 7.02 7.68
N LEU A 473 -26.28 7.59 8.55
CA LEU A 473 -27.15 6.82 9.44
C LEU A 473 -28.62 6.94 9.02
N TRP A 474 -29.29 5.79 8.97
CA TRP A 474 -30.74 5.70 8.72
C TRP A 474 -31.42 5.10 9.94
N HIS A 475 -32.51 5.71 10.39
CA HIS A 475 -33.27 5.14 11.50
C HIS A 475 -33.98 3.85 11.05
N PRO A 476 -33.94 2.78 11.84
CA PRO A 476 -34.68 1.57 11.53
C PRO A 476 -36.18 1.86 11.52
N PRO A 477 -36.97 1.24 10.63
CA PRO A 477 -38.42 1.41 10.62
C PRO A 477 -38.99 0.97 11.97
N SER A 478 -39.82 1.82 12.58
CA SER A 478 -40.40 1.61 13.93
C SER A 478 -41.29 0.37 14.04
N SER A 479 -41.79 -0.14 12.91
CA SER A 479 -42.35 -1.48 12.71
C SER A 479 -42.26 -1.85 11.21
N LEU A 480 -42.36 -3.15 10.88
CA LEU A 480 -42.46 -3.65 9.49
C LEU A 480 -43.62 -2.98 8.71
N ASP A 481 -44.65 -2.50 9.42
CA ASP A 481 -45.84 -1.82 8.88
C ASP A 481 -45.80 -0.28 8.97
N SER A 482 -44.74 0.32 9.54
CA SER A 482 -44.70 1.79 9.70
C SER A 482 -44.29 2.49 8.39
N SER A 483 -45.13 3.43 7.96
CA SER A 483 -44.91 4.28 6.77
C SER A 483 -44.00 5.48 7.03
N SER A 484 -43.54 5.68 8.27
CA SER A 484 -42.68 6.81 8.65
C SER A 484 -41.38 6.32 9.30
N ALA A 485 -40.32 6.16 8.51
CA ALA A 485 -38.98 6.33 9.02
C ALA A 485 -38.77 7.84 9.16
N ALA A 486 -38.75 8.36 10.39
CA ALA A 486 -38.21 9.69 10.62
C ALA A 486 -36.70 9.53 10.47
N ASP A 487 -36.15 9.92 9.31
CA ASP A 487 -34.72 9.80 9.03
C ASP A 487 -33.91 10.77 9.91
N ALA A 488 -32.64 10.42 10.19
CA ALA A 488 -31.71 11.27 10.94
C ALA A 488 -31.27 12.43 10.02
N LEU A 489 -32.15 13.42 9.86
CA LEU A 489 -31.88 14.61 9.08
C LEU A 489 -31.55 15.76 10.03
N ALA A 490 -30.40 16.39 9.80
CA ALA A 490 -30.12 17.69 10.37
C ALA A 490 -31.23 18.68 9.95
N PRO A 491 -31.46 19.78 10.70
CA PRO A 491 -32.53 20.75 10.40
C PRO A 491 -32.50 21.35 8.98
N GLN A 492 -31.37 21.24 8.29
CA GLN A 492 -31.14 21.72 6.92
C GLN A 492 -31.40 20.65 5.83
N GLY A 493 -31.85 19.45 6.19
CA GLY A 493 -32.10 18.35 5.25
C GLY A 493 -30.84 17.58 4.83
N ILE A 494 -29.80 17.59 5.66
CA ILE A 494 -28.54 16.83 5.44
C ILE A 494 -28.57 15.58 6.31
N ILE A 495 -28.21 14.43 5.74
CA ILE A 495 -28.08 13.19 6.50
C ILE A 495 -26.84 13.23 7.42
N GLU A 496 -27.03 12.81 8.66
CA GLU A 496 -25.99 12.79 9.71
C GLU A 496 -25.68 11.37 10.19
N ASP A 497 -24.65 11.25 11.02
CA ASP A 497 -24.15 9.97 11.56
C ASP A 497 -24.79 9.58 12.91
N GLY A 498 -25.82 10.30 13.33
CA GLY A 498 -26.49 10.15 14.64
C GLY A 498 -25.81 10.89 15.80
N SER A 499 -24.64 11.50 15.60
CA SER A 499 -23.95 12.35 16.58
C SER A 499 -24.19 13.85 16.39
N GLY A 500 -24.91 14.24 15.34
CA GLY A 500 -25.07 15.62 14.88
C GLY A 500 -24.07 16.05 13.81
N ALA A 501 -23.14 15.17 13.40
CA ALA A 501 -22.14 15.48 12.39
C ALA A 501 -22.66 15.14 10.98
N PRO A 502 -22.55 16.07 10.01
CA PRO A 502 -22.92 15.78 8.63
C PRO A 502 -22.11 14.61 8.07
N THR A 503 -22.77 13.75 7.29
CA THR A 503 -22.11 12.64 6.57
C THR A 503 -20.94 13.12 5.71
N GLY A 504 -19.86 12.34 5.66
CA GLY A 504 -18.66 12.67 4.87
C GLY A 504 -17.66 13.58 5.57
N THR A 505 -17.97 14.11 6.76
CA THR A 505 -17.07 14.97 7.55
C THR A 505 -15.87 14.17 8.08
N PRO A 506 -14.61 14.60 7.86
CA PRO A 506 -13.45 13.91 8.43
C PRO A 506 -13.40 14.04 9.95
N MET A 507 -13.44 12.91 10.64
CA MET A 507 -13.40 12.83 12.10
C MET A 507 -11.96 12.87 12.60
N SER A 508 -11.72 13.61 13.68
CA SER A 508 -10.44 13.56 14.39
C SER A 508 -10.22 12.20 15.05
N ASP A 509 -11.27 11.49 15.46
CA ASP A 509 -11.18 10.20 16.16
C ASP A 509 -12.09 9.17 15.50
N PRO A 510 -11.76 8.72 14.27
CA PRO A 510 -12.61 7.79 13.55
C PRO A 510 -12.56 6.41 14.21
N PRO A 511 -13.69 5.91 14.72
CA PRO A 511 -13.66 4.74 15.58
C PRO A 511 -13.37 3.44 14.82
N LEU A 512 -13.47 3.42 13.47
CA LEU A 512 -12.89 2.33 12.68
C LEU A 512 -11.37 2.26 12.85
N VAL A 513 -10.67 3.38 12.69
CA VAL A 513 -9.21 3.43 12.72
C VAL A 513 -8.71 3.17 14.14
N GLU A 514 -9.42 3.66 15.16
CA GLU A 514 -9.19 3.29 16.57
C GLU A 514 -9.27 1.78 16.76
N MET A 515 -10.38 1.16 16.34
CA MET A 515 -10.58 -0.29 16.44
C MET A 515 -9.48 -1.08 15.75
N ILE A 516 -9.07 -0.70 14.54
CA ILE A 516 -7.96 -1.37 13.82
C ILE A 516 -6.63 -1.22 14.59
N SER A 517 -6.36 -0.02 15.11
CA SER A 517 -5.09 0.30 15.78
C SER A 517 -4.92 -0.42 17.10
N GLU A 518 -6.01 -0.59 17.84
CA GLU A 518 -6.01 -1.13 19.21
C GLU A 518 -6.39 -2.61 19.28
N ASP A 519 -6.77 -3.21 18.16
CA ASP A 519 -7.15 -4.62 18.13
C ASP A 519 -5.97 -5.54 18.54
N PRO A 520 -6.16 -6.44 19.53
CA PRO A 520 -5.09 -7.32 19.98
C PRO A 520 -4.59 -8.30 18.93
N VAL A 521 -5.43 -8.74 17.98
CA VAL A 521 -5.03 -9.61 16.86
C VAL A 521 -4.12 -8.83 15.92
N LEU A 522 -4.49 -7.58 15.63
CA LEU A 522 -3.75 -6.75 14.68
C LEU A 522 -2.54 -6.06 15.29
N ARG A 523 -2.30 -6.10 16.61
CA ARG A 523 -1.27 -5.28 17.29
C ARG A 523 0.15 -5.31 16.70
N ASN A 524 0.54 -6.42 16.04
CA ASN A 524 1.86 -6.60 15.42
C ASN A 524 1.83 -6.45 13.88
N THR A 525 0.67 -6.23 13.30
CA THR A 525 0.45 -6.13 11.85
C THR A 525 0.85 -4.76 11.33
N LYS A 526 1.57 -4.64 10.21
CA LYS A 526 1.94 -3.33 9.67
C LYS A 526 0.74 -2.64 9.05
N LEU A 527 0.54 -1.35 9.36
CA LEU A 527 -0.58 -0.56 8.84
C LEU A 527 -0.04 0.64 8.10
N ILE A 528 -0.34 0.72 6.80
CA ILE A 528 0.13 1.77 5.88
C ILE A 528 -1.10 2.45 5.29
N SER A 529 -1.17 3.78 5.32
CA SER A 529 -2.29 4.54 4.75
C SER A 529 -1.86 5.32 3.51
N GLU A 530 -2.62 5.19 2.43
CA GLU A 530 -2.69 6.23 1.40
C GLU A 530 -3.56 7.37 1.96
N ALA A 531 -2.93 8.32 2.65
CA ALA A 531 -3.62 9.32 3.46
C ALA A 531 -4.22 10.48 2.64
N TRP A 532 -4.98 10.17 1.58
CA TRP A 532 -5.80 11.12 0.81
C TRP A 532 -7.05 10.44 0.24
N ASP A 533 -7.92 11.21 -0.41
CA ASP A 533 -9.01 10.70 -1.26
C ASP A 533 -9.28 11.61 -2.48
N CYS A 534 -10.22 11.20 -3.35
CA CYS A 534 -10.50 11.87 -4.62
C CYS A 534 -11.32 13.16 -4.49
N ASP A 535 -11.77 13.54 -3.28
CA ASP A 535 -12.49 14.79 -3.02
C ASP A 535 -11.55 15.91 -2.53
N GLY A 536 -10.24 15.68 -2.60
CA GLY A 536 -9.21 16.66 -2.25
C GLY A 536 -8.86 16.70 -0.76
N LEU A 537 -9.35 15.75 0.05
CA LEU A 537 -8.87 15.57 1.41
C LEU A 537 -7.46 14.99 1.38
N PHE A 538 -6.54 15.64 2.11
CA PHE A 538 -5.14 15.25 2.20
C PHE A 538 -4.73 15.25 3.68
N GLN A 539 -4.27 14.10 4.17
CA GLN A 539 -4.01 13.85 5.59
C GLN A 539 -2.56 13.43 5.87
N VAL A 540 -1.67 13.42 4.87
CA VAL A 540 -0.26 13.03 5.06
C VAL A 540 0.40 13.87 6.16
N GLY A 541 1.11 13.20 7.07
CA GLY A 541 1.71 13.76 8.27
C GLY A 541 0.76 13.89 9.46
N ALA A 542 -0.54 13.65 9.26
CA ALA A 542 -1.56 13.84 10.28
C ALA A 542 -2.72 12.82 10.16
N PHE A 543 -2.49 11.64 9.56
CA PHE A 543 -3.48 10.56 9.60
C PHE A 543 -3.68 10.09 11.05
N PRO A 544 -4.91 9.75 11.48
CA PRO A 544 -5.17 9.23 12.83
C PRO A 544 -4.36 7.97 13.12
N HIS A 545 -3.26 8.11 13.86
CA HIS A 545 -2.23 7.08 13.94
C HIS A 545 -2.14 6.39 15.30
N TYR A 546 -2.92 6.78 16.30
CA TYR A 546 -3.03 6.10 17.62
C TYR A 546 -1.68 5.69 18.22
N GLY A 547 -0.77 6.65 18.40
CA GLY A 547 0.56 6.41 19.01
C GLY A 547 1.61 5.76 18.10
N GLY A 548 1.77 6.26 16.86
CA GLY A 548 2.73 5.72 15.89
C GLY A 548 2.36 4.36 15.31
N ARG A 549 1.08 3.99 15.31
CA ARG A 549 0.64 2.68 14.84
C ARG A 549 0.57 2.57 13.31
N TRP A 550 0.49 3.72 12.62
CA TRP A 550 0.33 3.84 11.17
C TRP A 550 1.51 4.55 10.50
N ALA A 551 2.02 3.92 9.45
CA ALA A 551 2.84 4.54 8.44
C ALA A 551 1.98 5.09 7.30
N GLU A 552 2.56 5.90 6.43
CA GLU A 552 1.87 6.55 5.32
C GLU A 552 2.72 6.53 4.05
N TRP A 553 2.08 6.37 2.91
CA TRP A 553 2.70 6.68 1.62
C TRP A 553 3.08 8.16 1.57
N ASN A 554 4.39 8.45 1.48
CA ASN A 554 4.89 9.81 1.50
C ASN A 554 4.99 10.40 0.09
N GLY A 555 3.86 10.92 -0.41
CA GLY A 555 3.81 11.63 -1.69
C GLY A 555 4.71 12.89 -1.73
N ASN A 556 5.00 13.50 -0.58
CA ASN A 556 5.91 14.65 -0.51
C ASN A 556 7.37 14.24 -0.77
N PHE A 557 7.80 13.06 -0.29
CA PHE A 557 9.10 12.48 -0.62
C PHE A 557 9.24 12.30 -2.12
N ARG A 558 8.25 11.66 -2.76
CA ARG A 558 8.18 11.45 -4.21
C ARG A 558 8.41 12.76 -4.96
N ASP A 559 7.60 13.78 -4.66
CA ASP A 559 7.60 15.05 -5.39
C ASP A 559 8.90 15.84 -5.18
N THR A 560 9.40 15.83 -3.94
CA THR A 560 10.65 16.48 -3.56
C THR A 560 11.85 15.86 -4.28
N VAL A 561 11.97 14.54 -4.23
CA VAL A 561 13.10 13.84 -4.87
C VAL A 561 13.05 14.01 -6.37
N ARG A 562 11.88 13.84 -7.00
CA ARG A 562 11.70 14.08 -8.45
C ARG A 562 12.14 15.49 -8.85
N SER A 563 11.72 16.51 -8.08
CA SER A 563 12.03 17.91 -8.35
C SER A 563 13.51 18.25 -8.15
N PHE A 564 14.13 17.76 -7.08
CA PHE A 564 15.55 18.01 -6.82
C PHE A 564 16.45 17.30 -7.83
N ILE A 565 16.23 16.01 -8.09
CA ILE A 565 17.11 15.20 -8.94
C ILE A 565 17.05 15.65 -10.41
N LYS A 566 15.91 16.14 -10.90
CA LYS A 566 15.83 16.74 -12.25
C LYS A 566 16.47 18.13 -12.36
N GLY A 567 16.91 18.73 -11.25
CA GLY A 567 17.62 20.01 -11.22
C GLY A 567 16.71 21.25 -11.27
N SER A 568 15.60 21.24 -10.54
CA SER A 568 14.64 22.36 -10.49
C SER A 568 15.09 23.48 -9.55
N GLU A 569 14.71 24.73 -9.87
CA GLU A 569 14.80 25.87 -8.93
C GLU A 569 13.70 25.80 -7.87
N GLY A 570 13.95 26.42 -6.72
CA GLY A 570 13.04 26.50 -5.58
C GLY A 570 13.58 25.76 -4.34
N PRO A 571 12.72 25.47 -3.35
CA PRO A 571 13.13 25.01 -2.02
C PRO A 571 13.62 23.54 -1.98
N TRP A 572 13.93 22.95 -3.13
CA TRP A 572 14.09 21.50 -3.30
C TRP A 572 15.35 20.96 -2.65
N ALA A 573 16.43 21.73 -2.53
CA ALA A 573 17.62 21.27 -1.82
C ALA A 573 17.32 21.07 -0.32
N GLN A 574 16.67 22.05 0.32
CA GLN A 574 16.28 21.96 1.72
C GLN A 574 15.20 20.89 1.95
N ALA A 575 14.21 20.81 1.05
CA ALA A 575 13.19 19.77 1.11
C ALA A 575 13.81 18.37 0.94
N PHE A 576 14.76 18.20 0.02
CA PHE A 576 15.47 16.95 -0.21
C PHE A 576 16.31 16.54 1.00
N ALA A 577 16.95 17.49 1.68
CA ALA A 577 17.62 17.23 2.95
C ALA A 577 16.64 16.73 4.05
N SER A 578 15.43 17.31 4.12
CA SER A 578 14.37 16.80 5.01
C SER A 578 13.92 15.39 4.60
N ALA A 579 13.76 15.12 3.31
CA ALA A 579 13.39 13.81 2.77
C ALA A 579 14.44 12.73 3.14
N VAL A 580 15.74 13.04 2.99
CA VAL A 580 16.85 12.19 3.43
C VAL A 580 16.76 11.88 4.93
N CYS A 581 16.33 12.85 5.74
CA CYS A 581 16.11 12.69 7.18
C CYS A 581 14.85 11.90 7.57
N GLY A 582 14.09 11.34 6.62
CA GLY A 582 12.81 10.66 6.89
C GLY A 582 11.67 11.64 7.15
N SER A 583 11.71 12.80 6.50
CA SER A 583 10.68 13.85 6.52
C SER A 583 10.24 14.32 7.91
N PRO A 584 11.17 14.76 8.80
CA PRO A 584 10.81 15.30 10.11
C PRO A 584 9.89 16.52 10.03
N THR A 585 9.95 17.30 8.95
CA THR A 585 9.04 18.43 8.70
C THR A 585 7.57 18.01 8.54
N ILE A 586 7.31 16.73 8.31
CA ILE A 586 5.98 16.16 8.14
C ILE A 586 5.58 15.39 9.41
N TYR A 587 6.39 14.41 9.80
CA TYR A 587 6.03 13.42 10.82
C TYR A 587 6.50 13.77 12.24
N ALA A 588 7.53 14.62 12.38
CA ALA A 588 7.97 15.12 13.69
C ALA A 588 7.35 16.48 14.05
N ALA A 589 7.06 17.30 13.03
CA ALA A 589 6.57 18.65 13.22
C ALA A 589 5.15 18.67 13.82
N GLU A 590 4.97 19.44 14.89
CA GLU A 590 3.68 19.59 15.58
C GLU A 590 2.84 20.74 14.99
N GLN A 591 3.48 21.83 14.53
CA GLN A 591 2.78 23.05 14.08
C GLN A 591 2.41 23.03 12.59
N PRO A 592 1.13 23.07 12.23
CA PRO A 592 0.68 22.94 10.83
C PRO A 592 1.03 24.17 10.00
N GLY A 593 1.07 24.01 8.67
CA GLY A 593 1.17 25.15 7.75
C GLY A 593 -0.11 25.99 7.72
N GLU A 594 0.01 27.25 7.30
CA GLU A 594 -1.14 28.11 7.03
C GLU A 594 -1.90 27.58 5.80
N GLY A 595 -3.22 27.36 5.93
CA GLY A 595 -4.10 26.97 4.81
C GLY A 595 -4.48 25.50 4.73
N ASP A 596 -3.88 24.62 5.52
CA ASP A 596 -4.30 23.22 5.63
C ASP A 596 -5.40 23.07 6.71
N TRP A 597 -6.66 22.93 6.27
CA TRP A 597 -7.80 22.79 7.19
C TRP A 597 -7.67 21.55 8.08
N TRP A 598 -7.27 20.41 7.53
CA TRP A 598 -7.19 19.16 8.29
C TRP A 598 -6.13 19.26 9.39
N ALA A 599 -4.90 19.64 9.02
CA ALA A 599 -3.79 19.75 9.96
C ALA A 599 -4.02 20.84 11.03
N ASN A 600 -4.86 21.85 10.75
CA ASN A 600 -5.24 22.87 11.71
C ASN A 600 -6.43 22.48 12.62
N ASN A 601 -7.19 21.44 12.25
CA ASN A 601 -8.40 20.99 12.94
C ASN A 601 -8.27 19.52 13.38
N GLY A 602 -8.97 18.60 12.72
CA GLY A 602 -9.08 17.20 13.14
C GLY A 602 -7.74 16.45 13.16
N GLY A 603 -6.80 16.83 12.29
CA GLY A 603 -5.46 16.26 12.19
C GLY A 603 -4.46 16.80 13.21
N ARG A 604 -4.76 17.93 13.88
CA ARG A 604 -3.79 18.62 14.75
C ARG A 604 -3.22 17.72 15.83
N LYS A 605 -4.05 16.89 16.47
CA LYS A 605 -3.63 15.97 17.54
C LYS A 605 -2.77 14.80 17.05
N TRP A 606 -2.75 14.55 15.74
CA TRP A 606 -2.02 13.47 15.08
C TRP A 606 -0.73 13.94 14.40
N ARG A 607 -0.33 15.19 14.66
CA ARG A 607 0.96 15.73 14.24
C ARG A 607 2.02 15.42 15.28
N GLY A 608 3.22 15.08 14.83
CA GLY A 608 4.31 14.65 15.70
C GLY A 608 4.15 13.21 16.21
N GLY A 609 4.91 12.85 17.25
CA GLY A 609 4.81 11.53 17.90
C GLY A 609 5.20 10.33 17.04
N ARG A 610 5.80 10.55 15.87
CA ARG A 610 6.23 9.53 14.91
C ARG A 610 7.69 9.71 14.53
N GLY A 611 8.35 8.60 14.21
CA GLY A 611 9.72 8.56 13.70
C GLY A 611 9.80 8.34 12.18
N PRO A 612 11.03 8.30 11.60
CA PRO A 612 11.26 8.11 10.17
C PRO A 612 10.56 6.88 9.56
N GLN A 613 10.45 5.78 10.32
CA GLN A 613 9.86 4.52 9.89
C GLN A 613 8.37 4.60 9.50
N HIS A 614 7.70 5.71 9.83
CA HIS A 614 6.31 5.94 9.43
C HIS A 614 6.20 6.59 8.04
N SER A 615 7.32 6.96 7.43
CA SER A 615 7.41 7.46 6.07
C SER A 615 7.70 6.31 5.11
N ILE A 616 6.69 5.86 4.36
CA ILE A 616 6.91 4.98 3.20
C ILE A 616 7.37 5.87 2.05
N ASN A 617 8.67 5.84 1.80
CA ASN A 617 9.31 6.59 0.74
C ASN A 617 9.17 5.83 -0.57
N PHE A 618 8.71 6.50 -1.61
CA PHE A 618 8.65 5.93 -2.96
C PHE A 618 8.94 7.02 -4.00
N ILE A 619 9.52 6.62 -5.12
CA ILE A 619 9.72 7.52 -6.28
C ILE A 619 8.63 7.30 -7.31
N THR A 620 8.10 6.09 -7.38
CA THR A 620 7.21 5.54 -8.39
C THR A 620 6.37 4.46 -7.72
N ALA A 621 5.16 4.26 -8.25
CA ALA A 621 4.22 3.24 -7.82
C ALA A 621 3.49 2.74 -9.08
N HIS A 622 2.55 1.81 -8.92
CA HIS A 622 1.78 1.29 -10.05
C HIS A 622 1.06 2.41 -10.82
N ASP A 623 0.57 3.40 -10.07
CA ASP A 623 0.10 4.70 -10.53
C ASP A 623 1.23 5.63 -10.96
N GLY A 624 1.04 6.31 -12.08
CA GLY A 624 2.01 7.23 -12.64
C GLY A 624 3.05 6.53 -13.52
N PHE A 625 4.14 7.25 -13.78
CA PHE A 625 5.25 6.73 -14.59
C PHE A 625 6.06 5.67 -13.84
N THR A 626 6.64 4.74 -14.61
CA THR A 626 7.79 3.94 -14.17
C THR A 626 9.02 4.81 -14.00
N LEU A 627 10.07 4.29 -13.36
CA LEU A 627 11.33 5.00 -13.16
C LEU A 627 12.03 5.34 -14.48
N SER A 628 11.93 4.44 -15.46
CA SER A 628 12.46 4.65 -16.81
C SER A 628 11.69 5.73 -17.58
N ASP A 629 10.36 5.75 -17.43
CA ASP A 629 9.51 6.73 -18.12
C ASP A 629 9.63 8.12 -17.49
N LEU A 630 9.89 8.19 -16.18
CA LEU A 630 10.13 9.44 -15.45
C LEU A 630 11.28 10.26 -16.05
N VAL A 631 12.29 9.59 -16.59
CA VAL A 631 13.47 10.20 -17.23
C VAL A 631 13.36 10.26 -18.76
N SER A 632 12.24 9.80 -19.33
CA SER A 632 12.05 9.65 -20.77
C SER A 632 10.87 10.46 -21.33
N PHE A 633 9.94 10.91 -20.49
CA PHE A 633 8.74 11.61 -20.93
C PHE A 633 8.45 12.85 -20.08
N ASN A 634 8.14 13.98 -20.72
CA ASN A 634 7.66 15.20 -20.05
C ASN A 634 6.13 15.20 -19.89
N LYS A 635 5.41 14.44 -20.71
CA LYS A 635 3.95 14.36 -20.71
C LYS A 635 3.52 12.90 -20.72
N LYS A 636 2.34 12.64 -20.15
CA LYS A 636 1.68 11.34 -20.25
C LYS A 636 1.19 11.07 -21.68
N HIS A 637 1.24 9.81 -22.08
CA HIS A 637 0.79 9.28 -23.37
C HIS A 637 -0.20 8.13 -23.09
N ASN A 638 -1.38 8.48 -22.57
CA ASN A 638 -2.41 7.52 -22.16
C ASN A 638 -3.48 7.31 -23.25
N GLU A 639 -3.18 7.66 -24.51
CA GLU A 639 -4.14 7.53 -25.62
C GLU A 639 -4.69 6.10 -25.72
N ALA A 640 -3.84 5.11 -25.45
CA ALA A 640 -4.19 3.69 -25.43
C ALA A 640 -5.18 3.30 -24.31
N ASN A 641 -5.55 4.19 -23.38
CA ASN A 641 -6.57 3.91 -22.37
C ASN A 641 -8.01 4.16 -22.91
N GLY A 642 -8.12 4.82 -24.07
CA GLY A 642 -9.41 5.09 -24.71
C GLY A 642 -10.18 6.27 -24.14
N GLU A 643 -9.52 7.14 -23.35
CA GLU A 643 -10.15 8.29 -22.69
C GLU A 643 -9.66 9.64 -23.23
N GLY A 644 -9.01 9.64 -24.39
CA GLY A 644 -8.45 10.86 -25.00
C GLY A 644 -7.42 11.53 -24.10
N ASN A 645 -6.59 10.74 -23.43
CA ASN A 645 -5.49 11.18 -22.55
C ASN A 645 -5.95 12.04 -21.36
N ARG A 646 -7.23 11.93 -20.93
CA ARG A 646 -7.77 12.69 -19.80
C ARG A 646 -7.40 12.07 -18.45
N ASP A 647 -7.33 10.75 -18.39
CA ASP A 647 -7.03 9.94 -17.21
C ASP A 647 -5.55 9.98 -16.84
N GLY A 648 -5.21 9.75 -15.57
CA GLY A 648 -3.82 9.78 -15.05
C GLY A 648 -3.31 11.19 -14.67
N GLU A 649 -2.21 11.22 -13.91
CA GLU A 649 -1.62 12.45 -13.35
C GLU A 649 -1.09 13.39 -14.45
N ASN A 650 -1.38 14.69 -14.32
CA ASN A 650 -0.89 15.70 -15.27
C ASN A 650 0.45 16.31 -14.82
N HIS A 651 0.71 16.40 -13.52
CA HIS A 651 1.90 17.02 -12.93
C HIS A 651 2.87 15.98 -12.38
N ASN A 652 3.54 15.27 -13.29
CA ASN A 652 4.39 14.13 -12.93
C ASN A 652 5.80 14.51 -12.40
N LEU A 653 6.17 15.79 -12.47
CA LEU A 653 7.49 16.30 -12.08
C LEU A 653 8.64 15.57 -12.78
N THR A 654 8.48 15.27 -14.07
CA THR A 654 9.43 14.48 -14.87
C THR A 654 10.41 15.35 -15.66
N TRP A 655 11.41 14.70 -16.26
CA TRP A 655 12.23 15.31 -17.31
C TRP A 655 12.75 14.26 -18.29
N ASN A 656 12.41 14.41 -19.56
CA ASN A 656 12.77 13.48 -20.64
C ASN A 656 14.27 13.42 -21.01
N CYS A 657 15.12 14.15 -20.29
CA CYS A 657 16.57 14.22 -20.46
C CYS A 657 17.04 14.74 -21.84
N GLY A 658 16.16 15.38 -22.61
CA GLY A 658 16.47 16.04 -23.89
C GLY A 658 15.84 15.41 -25.14
N ALA A 659 15.06 14.34 -25.01
CA ALA A 659 14.23 13.78 -26.08
C ALA A 659 12.99 13.12 -25.47
N GLU A 660 11.81 13.27 -26.07
CA GLU A 660 10.58 12.60 -25.61
C GLU A 660 10.55 11.16 -26.12
N GLY A 661 10.36 10.19 -25.23
CA GLY A 661 10.28 8.77 -25.56
C GLY A 661 11.61 8.15 -26.01
N GLU A 662 11.53 7.13 -26.86
CA GLU A 662 12.70 6.42 -27.38
C GLU A 662 13.65 7.35 -28.16
N THR A 663 14.96 7.12 -28.03
CA THR A 663 15.94 7.95 -28.73
C THR A 663 17.25 7.21 -28.98
N ALA A 664 17.91 7.52 -30.10
CA ALA A 664 19.26 7.06 -30.41
C ALA A 664 20.36 8.03 -29.91
N LYS A 665 20.00 9.16 -29.30
CA LYS A 665 20.96 10.17 -28.83
C LYS A 665 21.77 9.66 -27.63
N HIS A 666 23.03 9.28 -27.86
CA HIS A 666 23.88 8.70 -26.83
C HIS A 666 24.05 9.57 -25.56
N ASN A 667 24.10 10.89 -25.71
CA ASN A 667 24.19 11.80 -24.56
C ASN A 667 22.91 11.77 -23.69
N VAL A 668 21.73 11.66 -24.31
CA VAL A 668 20.44 11.51 -23.61
C VAL A 668 20.38 10.16 -22.91
N LEU A 669 20.73 9.07 -23.61
CA LEU A 669 20.72 7.71 -23.03
C LEU A 669 21.66 7.59 -21.82
N ARG A 670 22.87 8.16 -21.89
CA ARG A 670 23.79 8.20 -20.74
C ARG A 670 23.21 9.01 -19.58
N LEU A 671 22.56 10.14 -19.85
CA LEU A 671 21.94 10.94 -18.80
C LEU A 671 20.76 10.21 -18.13
N ARG A 672 19.91 9.53 -18.91
CA ARG A 672 18.82 8.70 -18.37
C ARG A 672 19.34 7.60 -17.45
N GLN A 673 20.38 6.88 -17.86
CA GLN A 673 21.02 5.86 -17.03
C GLN A 673 21.53 6.40 -15.70
N ARG A 674 22.11 7.61 -15.69
CA ARG A 674 22.51 8.28 -14.45
C ARG A 674 21.32 8.70 -13.60
N GLN A 675 20.31 9.32 -14.22
CA GLN A 675 19.13 9.80 -13.49
C GLN A 675 18.36 8.65 -12.83
N MET A 676 18.19 7.51 -13.49
CA MET A 676 17.58 6.32 -12.87
C MET A 676 18.35 5.85 -11.63
N ARG A 677 19.70 5.78 -11.72
CA ARG A 677 20.55 5.45 -10.57
C ARG A 677 20.52 6.49 -9.46
N ASN A 678 20.46 7.78 -9.82
CA ASN A 678 20.35 8.88 -8.85
C ASN A 678 19.03 8.79 -8.09
N LEU A 679 17.93 8.51 -8.78
CA LEU A 679 16.61 8.33 -8.15
C LEU A 679 16.58 7.09 -7.24
N ALA A 680 17.15 5.97 -7.70
CA ALA A 680 17.31 4.77 -6.88
C ALA A 680 18.18 5.03 -5.63
N ALA A 681 19.29 5.75 -5.79
CA ALA A 681 20.17 6.17 -4.69
C ALA A 681 19.43 7.08 -3.70
N ALA A 682 18.68 8.07 -4.18
CA ALA A 682 17.90 8.95 -3.31
C ALA A 682 16.88 8.16 -2.48
N LEU A 683 16.21 7.17 -3.08
CA LEU A 683 15.28 6.28 -2.38
C LEU A 683 15.98 5.44 -1.30
N LEU A 684 17.03 4.71 -1.67
CA LEU A 684 17.66 3.71 -0.82
C LEU A 684 18.69 4.28 0.18
N LEU A 685 19.09 5.54 0.04
CA LEU A 685 20.00 6.23 0.97
C LEU A 685 19.28 7.21 1.91
N SER A 686 17.96 7.36 1.78
CA SER A 686 17.16 8.16 2.72
C SER A 686 16.72 7.32 3.93
N HIS A 687 16.58 7.95 5.10
CA HIS A 687 15.85 7.35 6.21
C HIS A 687 14.36 7.21 5.88
N GLY A 688 13.67 6.33 6.61
CA GLY A 688 12.31 5.89 6.28
C GLY A 688 12.31 4.52 5.61
N VAL A 689 11.17 4.09 5.09
CA VAL A 689 10.99 2.76 4.50
C VAL A 689 10.88 2.88 2.99
N PRO A 690 11.87 2.41 2.20
CA PRO A 690 11.78 2.47 0.74
C PRO A 690 10.79 1.44 0.19
N MET A 691 9.97 1.88 -0.75
CA MET A 691 9.11 1.04 -1.59
C MET A 691 9.56 1.14 -3.05
N ILE A 692 9.67 -0.02 -3.70
CA ILE A 692 10.11 -0.17 -5.09
C ILE A 692 8.95 -0.75 -5.90
N LEU A 693 8.62 -0.13 -7.03
CA LEU A 693 7.65 -0.64 -7.99
C LEU A 693 8.26 -1.80 -8.80
N MET A 694 7.48 -2.86 -9.00
CA MET A 694 7.81 -3.97 -9.89
C MET A 694 8.33 -3.51 -11.25
N GLY A 695 9.57 -3.90 -11.56
CA GLY A 695 10.25 -3.67 -12.83
C GLY A 695 11.09 -2.39 -12.89
N ASP A 696 10.97 -1.50 -11.90
CA ASP A 696 11.83 -0.32 -11.83
C ASP A 696 13.29 -0.66 -11.57
N GLU A 697 13.58 -1.83 -11.02
CA GLU A 697 14.95 -2.29 -10.75
C GLU A 697 15.72 -2.64 -12.02
N TYR A 698 15.04 -3.00 -13.12
CA TYR A 698 15.67 -3.24 -14.43
C TYR A 698 15.34 -2.16 -15.48
N GLY A 699 14.52 -1.17 -15.13
CA GLY A 699 14.16 -0.06 -15.99
C GLY A 699 12.99 -0.36 -16.94
N HIS A 700 11.95 -1.01 -16.43
CA HIS A 700 10.69 -1.23 -17.13
C HIS A 700 10.10 0.07 -17.67
N SER A 701 9.48 0.01 -18.85
CA SER A 701 8.83 1.16 -19.49
C SER A 701 7.39 0.81 -19.83
N LYS A 702 6.50 1.78 -19.61
CA LYS A 702 5.09 1.73 -20.05
C LYS A 702 4.88 2.58 -21.30
N GLY A 703 5.95 2.92 -22.02
CA GLY A 703 5.88 3.72 -23.25
C GLY A 703 5.35 5.14 -23.02
N GLY A 704 5.47 5.67 -21.80
CA GLY A 704 4.93 6.97 -21.44
C GLY A 704 3.46 6.96 -21.00
N ASN A 705 2.85 5.77 -20.88
CA ASN A 705 1.54 5.64 -20.25
C ASN A 705 1.71 5.65 -18.73
N ASN A 706 1.15 6.67 -18.07
CA ASN A 706 1.27 6.85 -16.62
C ASN A 706 0.04 6.36 -15.84
N ASN A 707 -0.85 5.60 -16.49
CA ASN A 707 -2.06 5.07 -15.86
C ASN A 707 -2.50 3.78 -16.55
N THR A 708 -1.70 2.72 -16.42
CA THR A 708 -1.93 1.47 -17.15
C THR A 708 -2.98 0.56 -16.52
N TYR A 709 -3.96 1.11 -15.81
CA TYR A 709 -4.99 0.38 -15.06
C TYR A 709 -5.78 -0.63 -15.90
N CYS A 710 -5.91 -0.34 -17.21
CA CYS A 710 -6.78 -1.09 -18.10
C CYS A 710 -6.09 -2.12 -19.03
N HIS A 711 -4.79 -2.35 -18.85
CA HIS A 711 -3.95 -3.10 -19.79
C HIS A 711 -3.48 -4.45 -19.24
N ASP A 712 -4.05 -5.54 -19.74
CA ASP A 712 -3.42 -6.87 -19.64
C ASP A 712 -2.44 -7.07 -20.82
N SER A 713 -1.30 -6.38 -20.76
CA SER A 713 -0.31 -6.34 -21.84
C SER A 713 1.11 -6.18 -21.29
N PRO A 714 2.18 -6.25 -22.14
CA PRO A 714 3.56 -6.04 -21.71
C PRO A 714 3.82 -4.72 -20.98
N LEU A 715 2.91 -3.74 -21.05
CA LEU A 715 2.97 -2.53 -20.23
C LEU A 715 3.00 -2.86 -18.73
N ASN A 716 2.28 -3.90 -18.29
CA ASN A 716 2.17 -4.30 -16.88
C ASN A 716 2.80 -5.66 -16.57
N TRP A 717 3.39 -6.33 -17.55
CA TRP A 717 4.04 -7.62 -17.32
C TRP A 717 5.54 -7.43 -17.05
N PHE A 718 6.04 -8.17 -16.07
CA PHE A 718 7.46 -8.21 -15.76
C PHE A 718 8.23 -8.85 -16.91
N ASN A 719 9.22 -8.14 -17.44
CA ASN A 719 10.04 -8.60 -18.56
C ASN A 719 11.31 -9.28 -18.02
N TRP A 720 11.25 -10.61 -17.87
CA TRP A 720 12.35 -11.40 -17.33
C TRP A 720 13.55 -11.46 -18.27
N ASP A 721 13.34 -11.41 -19.59
CA ASP A 721 14.43 -11.35 -20.56
C ASP A 721 15.21 -10.04 -20.43
N GLN A 722 14.51 -8.91 -20.26
CA GLN A 722 15.14 -7.60 -20.03
C GLN A 722 15.90 -7.57 -18.71
N ALA A 723 15.29 -8.06 -17.63
CA ALA A 723 15.92 -8.13 -16.31
C ALA A 723 17.19 -8.99 -16.35
N ALA A 724 17.14 -10.16 -16.99
CA ALA A 724 18.28 -11.07 -17.10
C ALA A 724 19.38 -10.56 -18.03
N ALA A 725 19.03 -9.84 -19.11
CA ALA A 725 20.02 -9.33 -20.06
C ALA A 725 20.90 -8.23 -19.45
N ASP A 726 20.35 -7.44 -18.51
CA ASP A 726 20.98 -6.31 -17.79
C ASP A 726 22.07 -5.57 -18.57
N THR A 727 21.79 -5.23 -19.84
CA THR A 727 22.84 -4.80 -20.79
C THR A 727 23.54 -3.51 -20.39
N LYS A 728 22.98 -2.78 -19.41
CA LYS A 728 23.49 -1.50 -18.88
C LYS A 728 23.91 -1.60 -17.41
N GLY A 729 23.92 -2.79 -16.82
CA GLY A 729 24.30 -3.04 -15.42
C GLY A 729 23.42 -2.32 -14.40
N PHE A 730 22.18 -2.00 -14.75
CA PHE A 730 21.28 -1.24 -13.88
C PHE A 730 20.63 -2.14 -12.83
N ALA A 731 20.21 -3.35 -13.20
CA ALA A 731 19.67 -4.32 -12.24
C ALA A 731 20.73 -4.69 -11.19
N ARG A 732 21.98 -4.92 -11.64
CA ARG A 732 23.13 -5.10 -10.75
C ARG A 732 23.32 -3.92 -9.80
N TYR A 733 23.33 -2.68 -10.30
CA TYR A 733 23.48 -1.48 -9.47
C TYR A 733 22.39 -1.40 -8.40
N PHE A 734 21.14 -1.64 -8.80
CA PHE A 734 19.98 -1.59 -7.91
C PHE A 734 20.08 -2.64 -6.79
N GLN A 735 20.40 -3.88 -7.16
CA GLN A 735 20.64 -4.97 -6.21
C GLN A 735 21.77 -4.62 -5.24
N CYS A 736 22.93 -4.17 -5.73
CA CYS A 736 24.06 -3.77 -4.88
C CYS A 736 23.66 -2.69 -3.87
N LEU A 737 22.86 -1.72 -4.30
CA LEU A 737 22.41 -0.61 -3.47
C LEU A 737 21.38 -1.04 -2.39
N ILE A 738 20.46 -1.96 -2.70
CA ILE A 738 19.55 -2.56 -1.70
C ILE A 738 20.38 -3.28 -0.62
N HIS A 739 21.30 -4.13 -1.06
CA HIS A 739 22.19 -4.88 -0.19
C HIS A 739 23.11 -3.99 0.63
N PHE A 740 23.56 -2.86 0.07
CA PHE A 740 24.29 -1.82 0.79
C PHE A 740 23.41 -1.21 1.89
N ARG A 741 22.20 -0.74 1.59
CA ARG A 741 21.27 -0.21 2.59
C ARG A 741 21.05 -1.19 3.76
N ARG A 742 20.86 -2.47 3.46
CA ARG A 742 20.64 -3.50 4.49
C ARG A 742 21.84 -3.68 5.41
N ARG A 743 23.07 -3.54 4.90
CA ARG A 743 24.30 -3.65 5.71
C ARG A 743 24.58 -2.40 6.57
N HIS A 744 24.12 -1.23 6.14
CA HIS A 744 24.34 0.05 6.83
C HIS A 744 23.16 0.41 7.75
N ARG A 745 23.28 0.06 9.04
CA ARG A 745 22.24 0.34 10.06
C ARG A 745 22.00 1.83 10.24
N GLU A 746 23.01 2.65 10.03
CA GLU A 746 22.90 4.09 10.10
C GLU A 746 21.85 4.64 9.13
N LEU A 747 21.55 3.98 8.00
CA LEU A 747 20.47 4.38 7.06
C LEU A 747 19.07 3.95 7.51
N ARG A 748 18.97 3.00 8.45
CA ARG A 748 17.72 2.34 8.90
C ARG A 748 17.45 2.67 10.36
N ARG A 749 16.61 3.69 10.60
CA ARG A 749 16.40 4.25 11.93
C ARG A 749 14.92 4.41 12.26
N SER A 750 14.58 4.11 13.52
CA SER A 750 13.29 4.41 14.13
C SER A 750 13.24 5.78 14.84
N SER A 751 14.36 6.50 14.88
CA SER A 751 14.46 7.87 15.43
C SER A 751 15.16 8.80 14.45
N TYR A 752 14.79 10.08 14.47
CA TYR A 752 15.45 11.11 13.67
C TYR A 752 16.93 11.26 14.04
N VAL A 753 17.72 11.67 13.04
CA VAL A 753 19.11 12.04 13.19
C VAL A 753 19.24 13.48 13.69
N ASP A 754 20.31 13.73 14.45
CA ASP A 754 20.70 15.06 14.90
C ASP A 754 22.08 15.46 14.35
N GLY A 755 22.55 16.65 14.69
CA GLY A 755 23.84 17.18 14.23
C GLY A 755 25.07 16.40 14.70
N SER A 756 24.94 15.40 15.58
CA SER A 756 26.03 14.48 15.94
C SER A 756 26.14 13.30 14.97
N THR A 757 25.05 12.95 14.29
CA THR A 757 24.96 11.80 13.39
C THR A 757 25.06 12.22 11.92
N ILE A 758 24.45 13.34 11.54
CA ILE A 758 24.45 13.86 10.17
C ILE A 758 25.06 15.27 10.11
N ALA A 759 25.89 15.52 9.10
CA ALA A 759 26.39 16.86 8.79
C ALA A 759 26.25 17.14 7.29
N TRP A 760 25.82 18.36 6.95
CA TRP A 760 25.56 18.78 5.57
C TRP A 760 26.75 19.53 4.98
N HIS A 761 27.05 19.29 3.71
CA HIS A 761 28.18 19.86 2.98
C HIS A 761 27.71 20.44 1.64
N GLY A 762 28.51 21.34 1.07
CA GLY A 762 28.35 21.81 -0.29
C GLY A 762 29.60 21.46 -1.10
N VAL A 763 30.04 22.40 -1.95
CA VAL A 763 31.34 22.30 -2.64
C VAL A 763 32.48 22.21 -1.62
N GLN A 764 32.33 22.93 -0.51
CA GLN A 764 33.23 22.89 0.65
C GLN A 764 32.58 22.15 1.82
N PRO A 765 33.36 21.50 2.70
CA PRO A 765 32.84 20.82 3.88
C PRO A 765 32.08 21.80 4.78
N TYR A 766 30.91 21.39 5.27
CA TYR A 766 30.09 22.16 6.22
C TYR A 766 29.51 23.47 5.66
N ALA A 767 29.60 23.67 4.34
CA ALA A 767 29.10 24.84 3.62
C ALA A 767 27.99 24.44 2.64
N ALA A 768 26.90 23.87 3.15
CA ALA A 768 25.75 23.49 2.33
C ALA A 768 25.04 24.71 1.72
N ASP A 769 24.58 24.57 0.48
CA ASP A 769 23.80 25.59 -0.23
C ASP A 769 22.31 25.27 -0.17
N TRP A 770 21.56 26.13 0.52
CA TRP A 770 20.10 26.04 0.68
C TRP A 770 19.34 27.11 -0.09
N SER A 771 20.00 27.82 -1.02
CA SER A 771 19.33 28.77 -1.91
C SER A 771 18.36 28.08 -2.86
N ASP A 772 17.42 28.84 -3.43
CA ASP A 772 16.49 28.33 -4.44
C ASP A 772 17.21 27.89 -5.74
N GLU A 773 18.44 28.38 -5.94
CA GLU A 773 19.32 28.03 -7.06
C GLU A 773 20.19 26.79 -6.78
N SER A 774 20.14 26.23 -5.57
CA SER A 774 20.99 25.10 -5.18
C SER A 774 20.80 23.88 -6.07
N ARG A 775 21.92 23.23 -6.41
CA ARG A 775 21.98 22.00 -7.23
C ARG A 775 22.86 20.91 -6.62
N LEU A 776 23.21 21.07 -5.35
CA LEU A 776 24.10 20.17 -4.65
C LEU A 776 23.60 19.96 -3.23
N VAL A 777 23.36 18.70 -2.87
CA VAL A 777 23.16 18.29 -1.48
C VAL A 777 24.15 17.18 -1.20
N ALA A 778 25.00 17.39 -0.21
CA ALA A 778 25.94 16.39 0.27
C ALA A 778 25.86 16.28 1.78
N TRP A 779 26.10 15.09 2.32
CA TRP A 779 26.11 14.87 3.76
C TRP A 779 27.10 13.76 4.16
N THR A 780 27.56 13.84 5.40
CA THR A 780 28.15 12.70 6.09
C THR A 780 27.16 12.08 7.04
N LEU A 781 27.23 10.75 7.20
CA LEU A 781 26.41 9.99 8.13
C LEU A 781 27.29 9.08 8.97
N ALA A 782 27.39 9.35 10.27
CA ALA A 782 28.24 8.60 11.19
C ALA A 782 27.60 7.26 11.60
N ASP A 783 28.41 6.22 11.72
CA ASP A 783 27.99 4.87 12.13
C ASP A 783 27.95 4.66 13.67
N GLY A 784 28.43 5.65 14.44
CA GLY A 784 28.59 5.58 15.89
C GLY A 784 29.78 4.75 16.38
N GLN A 785 30.58 4.18 15.48
CA GLN A 785 31.82 3.44 15.71
C GLN A 785 33.06 4.20 15.21
N GLY A 786 32.89 5.49 14.90
CA GLY A 786 33.95 6.37 14.40
C GLY A 786 34.16 6.29 12.89
N GLY A 787 33.34 5.53 12.15
CA GLY A 787 33.27 5.52 10.69
C GLY A 787 31.95 6.14 10.19
N GLY A 788 31.59 5.81 8.95
CA GLY A 788 30.38 6.34 8.32
C GLY A 788 30.52 6.56 6.83
N LEU A 789 29.54 7.26 6.27
CA LEU A 789 29.37 7.50 4.84
C LEU A 789 29.55 8.97 4.50
N TYR A 790 30.00 9.26 3.28
CA TYR A 790 29.83 10.55 2.61
C TYR A 790 29.02 10.33 1.35
N ILE A 791 27.91 11.07 1.20
CA ILE A 791 26.99 10.95 0.07
C ILE A 791 26.80 12.33 -0.54
N ALA A 792 26.83 12.43 -1.86
CA ALA A 792 26.58 13.68 -2.57
C ALA A 792 25.72 13.49 -3.81
N PHE A 793 24.80 14.42 -4.03
CA PHE A 793 23.95 14.50 -5.22
C PHE A 793 24.20 15.83 -5.92
N ASN A 794 24.80 15.77 -7.11
CA ASN A 794 24.93 16.91 -8.00
C ASN A 794 23.81 16.87 -9.03
N SER A 795 22.77 17.67 -8.85
CA SER A 795 21.66 17.83 -9.81
C SER A 795 21.90 18.96 -10.81
N SER A 796 23.12 19.50 -10.87
CA SER A 796 23.52 20.54 -11.82
C SER A 796 23.80 19.98 -13.20
N TYR A 797 23.65 20.84 -14.21
CA TYR A 797 24.12 20.59 -15.57
C TYR A 797 25.65 20.76 -15.72
N ARG A 798 26.35 21.21 -14.66
CA ARG A 798 27.81 21.36 -14.61
C ARG A 798 28.46 20.29 -13.73
N PRO A 799 29.69 19.85 -14.05
CA PRO A 799 30.49 19.06 -13.13
C PRO A 799 30.89 19.91 -11.93
N THR A 800 31.10 19.26 -10.79
CA THR A 800 31.45 19.92 -9.52
C THR A 800 32.64 19.20 -8.89
N THR A 801 33.64 19.95 -8.43
CA THR A 801 34.74 19.42 -7.63
C THR A 801 34.38 19.59 -6.16
N LEU A 802 34.29 18.49 -5.42
CA LEU A 802 33.91 18.46 -4.01
C LEU A 802 35.15 18.39 -3.14
N GLU A 803 35.27 19.30 -2.17
CA GLU A 803 36.19 19.17 -1.05
C GLU A 803 35.52 18.32 0.05
N LEU A 804 36.22 17.29 0.51
CA LEU A 804 35.69 16.29 1.45
C LEU A 804 36.07 16.63 2.90
N PRO A 805 35.18 16.38 3.87
CA PRO A 805 35.50 16.57 5.28
C PRO A 805 36.62 15.62 5.72
N HIS A 806 37.58 16.13 6.49
CA HIS A 806 38.67 15.32 7.03
C HIS A 806 38.26 14.71 8.39
N TRP A 807 38.28 13.38 8.48
CA TRP A 807 38.07 12.65 9.74
C TRP A 807 39.40 12.10 10.24
N HIS A 808 39.73 12.42 11.49
CA HIS A 808 41.04 12.10 12.07
C HIS A 808 41.33 10.59 12.02
N GLY A 809 42.49 10.23 11.45
CA GLY A 809 42.93 8.83 11.34
C GLY A 809 42.15 8.00 10.33
N ARG A 810 41.41 8.63 9.40
CA ARG A 810 40.57 7.95 8.40
C ARG A 810 40.77 8.52 7.00
N SER A 811 40.38 7.73 6.02
CA SER A 811 40.36 8.11 4.60
C SER A 811 39.03 7.71 3.96
N TRP A 812 38.58 8.50 3.00
CA TRP A 812 37.42 8.14 2.19
C TRP A 812 37.80 7.10 1.13
N GLN A 813 36.93 6.13 0.91
CA GLN A 813 37.07 5.10 -0.10
C GLN A 813 35.83 5.08 -1.00
N LEU A 814 36.06 4.98 -2.32
CA LEU A 814 34.97 4.93 -3.28
C LEU A 814 34.14 3.65 -3.14
N VAL A 815 32.82 3.83 -3.04
CA VAL A 815 31.82 2.76 -3.10
C VAL A 815 31.03 2.82 -4.40
N SER A 816 30.44 3.98 -4.72
CA SER A 816 29.58 4.14 -5.88
C SER A 816 29.73 5.53 -6.48
N ASP A 817 29.71 5.61 -7.81
CA ASP A 817 29.71 6.86 -8.58
C ASP A 817 28.87 6.65 -9.85
N THR A 818 27.68 7.23 -9.90
CA THR A 818 26.77 7.05 -11.04
C THR A 818 27.30 7.70 -12.32
N GLY A 819 28.35 8.51 -12.25
CA GLY A 819 29.09 9.02 -13.39
C GLY A 819 29.94 7.97 -14.12
N LYS A 820 30.27 6.86 -13.45
CA LYS A 820 31.03 5.74 -14.03
C LYS A 820 30.11 4.78 -14.80
N VAL A 821 30.68 4.04 -15.74
CA VAL A 821 29.98 3.00 -16.49
C VAL A 821 30.00 1.70 -15.68
N ALA A 822 28.89 0.95 -15.71
CA ALA A 822 28.84 -0.37 -15.10
C ALA A 822 29.96 -1.30 -15.62
N PRO A 823 30.54 -2.17 -14.78
CA PRO A 823 30.16 -2.42 -13.37
C PRO A 823 30.80 -1.45 -12.35
N PHE A 824 31.62 -0.50 -12.80
CA PHE A 824 32.37 0.43 -11.94
C PHE A 824 31.54 1.57 -11.33
N ASP A 825 30.26 1.63 -11.68
CA ASP A 825 29.27 2.49 -11.02
C ASP A 825 29.01 2.06 -9.57
N PHE A 826 29.20 0.77 -9.24
CA PHE A 826 29.15 0.25 -7.87
C PHE A 826 30.25 -0.80 -7.61
N LEU A 827 31.19 -0.48 -6.72
CA LEU A 827 32.35 -1.31 -6.37
C LEU A 827 32.01 -2.32 -5.27
N ALA A 828 31.25 -3.35 -5.64
CA ALA A 828 30.94 -4.52 -4.81
C ALA A 828 31.46 -5.79 -5.47
N ALA A 829 31.95 -6.74 -4.65
CA ALA A 829 32.45 -8.02 -5.13
C ALA A 829 31.28 -8.93 -5.53
N ASP A 830 31.26 -9.36 -6.78
CA ASP A 830 30.25 -10.22 -7.39
C ASP A 830 30.83 -10.89 -8.65
N GLU A 831 29.98 -11.48 -9.50
CA GLU A 831 30.42 -12.12 -10.74
C GLU A 831 30.98 -11.14 -11.78
N ALA A 832 30.63 -9.85 -11.70
CA ALA A 832 31.04 -8.81 -12.64
C ALA A 832 32.31 -8.06 -12.20
N LEU A 833 32.60 -7.97 -10.90
CA LEU A 833 33.80 -7.33 -10.36
C LEU A 833 34.53 -8.19 -9.33
N SER A 834 35.81 -8.47 -9.62
CA SER A 834 36.71 -9.15 -8.69
C SER A 834 37.22 -8.22 -7.58
N ALA A 835 37.66 -8.80 -6.47
CA ALA A 835 38.27 -8.05 -5.36
C ALA A 835 39.53 -7.27 -5.79
N GLU A 836 40.30 -7.79 -6.75
CA GLU A 836 41.51 -7.13 -7.26
C GLU A 836 41.18 -5.89 -8.09
N GLU A 837 40.15 -5.96 -8.94
CA GLU A 837 39.66 -4.82 -9.73
C GLU A 837 39.09 -3.74 -8.82
N ILE A 838 38.28 -4.11 -7.82
CA ILE A 838 37.78 -3.17 -6.81
C ILE A 838 38.93 -2.48 -6.09
N ALA A 839 39.96 -3.22 -5.68
CA ALA A 839 41.14 -2.66 -5.04
C ALA A 839 41.92 -1.72 -5.97
N ARG A 840 42.01 -2.04 -7.27
CA ARG A 840 42.63 -1.16 -8.29
C ARG A 840 41.85 0.15 -8.42
N GLU A 841 40.54 0.10 -8.63
CA GLU A 841 39.71 1.30 -8.77
C GLU A 841 39.76 2.19 -7.52
N ARG A 842 39.75 1.58 -6.33
CA ARG A 842 39.90 2.32 -5.07
C ARG A 842 41.28 2.96 -4.93
N ARG A 843 42.35 2.30 -5.37
CA ARG A 843 43.70 2.91 -5.41
C ARG A 843 43.77 4.08 -6.38
N GLU A 844 43.16 3.95 -7.56
CA GLU A 844 43.13 5.05 -8.53
C GLU A 844 42.34 6.25 -8.00
N ALA A 845 41.18 6.01 -7.38
CA ALA A 845 40.40 7.05 -6.72
C ALA A 845 41.15 7.66 -5.52
N SER A 846 41.98 6.88 -4.82
CA SER A 846 42.72 7.34 -3.63
C SER A 846 43.71 8.48 -3.92
N MET A 847 44.18 8.62 -5.17
CA MET A 847 45.04 9.76 -5.55
C MET A 847 44.31 11.09 -5.37
N TRP A 848 43.02 11.14 -5.70
CA TRP A 848 42.18 12.34 -5.54
C TRP A 848 41.65 12.45 -4.11
N LEU A 849 41.15 11.34 -3.57
CA LEU A 849 40.59 11.29 -2.21
C LEU A 849 41.64 11.57 -1.12
N GLY A 850 42.92 11.25 -1.37
CA GLY A 850 44.04 11.54 -0.48
C GLY A 850 44.30 13.04 -0.33
N ASP A 851 44.05 13.82 -1.39
CA ASP A 851 44.07 15.29 -1.36
C ASP A 851 42.76 15.88 -0.80
N GLY A 852 41.81 15.03 -0.39
CA GLY A 852 40.52 15.44 0.14
C GLY A 852 39.58 15.99 -0.93
N VAL A 853 39.74 15.60 -2.21
CA VAL A 853 38.97 16.15 -3.33
C VAL A 853 38.36 15.04 -4.19
N TYR A 854 37.16 15.27 -4.74
CA TYR A 854 36.56 14.37 -5.74
C TYR A 854 35.79 15.15 -6.82
N ALA A 855 36.01 14.81 -8.11
CA ALA A 855 35.29 15.42 -9.22
C ALA A 855 34.02 14.62 -9.57
N LEU A 856 32.85 15.23 -9.39
CA LEU A 856 31.55 14.62 -9.65
C LEU A 856 30.93 15.18 -10.95
N LEU A 857 30.45 14.29 -11.81
CA LEU A 857 29.82 14.67 -13.08
C LEU A 857 28.49 15.44 -12.89
N PRO A 858 27.99 16.14 -13.94
CA PRO A 858 26.62 16.65 -13.95
C PRO A 858 25.60 15.53 -13.77
N HIS A 859 24.56 15.79 -12.97
CA HIS A 859 23.49 14.82 -12.72
C HIS A 859 24.05 13.46 -12.27
N ALA A 860 24.82 13.46 -11.18
CA ALA A 860 25.48 12.27 -10.65
C ALA A 860 25.39 12.20 -9.12
N CYS A 861 25.52 10.98 -8.60
CA CYS A 861 25.51 10.65 -7.19
C CYS A 861 26.81 9.94 -6.82
N LEU A 862 27.40 10.33 -5.69
CA LEU A 862 28.62 9.77 -5.12
C LEU A 862 28.31 9.14 -3.76
N ILE A 863 28.86 7.95 -3.51
CA ILE A 863 28.86 7.29 -2.21
C ILE A 863 30.32 6.91 -1.88
N LEU A 864 30.80 7.41 -0.75
CA LEU A 864 32.08 7.05 -0.16
C LEU A 864 31.87 6.45 1.22
N GLU A 865 32.74 5.54 1.59
CA GLU A 865 32.80 4.94 2.93
C GLU A 865 34.09 5.38 3.61
N SER A 866 34.01 5.70 4.90
CA SER A 866 35.17 6.06 5.69
C SER A 866 35.86 4.79 6.18
N VAL A 867 37.15 4.63 5.88
CA VAL A 867 37.98 3.51 6.37
C VAL A 867 39.11 4.02 7.26
N PRO A 868 39.58 3.25 8.25
CA PRO A 868 40.77 3.60 9.02
C PRO A 868 41.96 3.83 8.09
N HIS A 869 42.78 4.83 8.38
CA HIS A 869 43.99 5.09 7.61
C HIS A 869 44.88 3.85 7.71
N GLN A 870 45.10 3.17 6.58
CA GLN A 870 46.15 2.17 6.51
C GLN A 870 47.45 2.96 6.59
N GLY A 871 48.04 3.01 7.79
CA GLY A 871 49.37 3.58 7.98
C GLY A 871 50.27 3.01 6.90
N SER A 872 50.87 3.88 6.11
CA SER A 872 51.77 3.50 5.06
C SER A 872 52.78 2.49 5.63
N CYS A 873 52.72 1.25 5.19
CA CYS A 873 53.87 0.35 5.21
C CYS A 873 54.82 0.79 4.08
N TRP A 874 55.20 2.07 4.11
CA TRP A 874 56.42 2.55 3.52
C TRP A 874 57.42 2.59 4.67
N ASP A 875 57.95 1.42 5.03
CA ASP A 875 59.23 1.37 5.72
C ASP A 875 60.22 2.04 4.76
N GLY A 876 60.66 3.23 5.14
CA GLY A 876 61.62 4.08 4.41
C GLY A 876 62.99 3.44 4.29
N THR A 877 63.06 2.28 3.64
CA THR A 877 64.29 1.76 3.07
C THR A 877 64.54 2.53 1.78
N PRO A 878 65.60 3.36 1.68
CA PRO A 878 65.89 4.06 0.45
C PRO A 878 66.14 3.02 -0.65
N LEU A 879 65.38 3.15 -1.73
CA LEU A 879 65.67 2.49 -3.00
C LEU A 879 67.14 2.77 -3.33
N LYS A 880 67.96 1.70 -3.32
CA LYS A 880 69.32 1.73 -3.85
C LYS A 880 69.24 2.31 -5.28
N PRO A 881 70.11 3.26 -5.64
CA PRO A 881 70.13 3.80 -6.99
C PRO A 881 70.42 2.67 -7.97
N THR A 882 69.46 2.42 -8.87
CA THR A 882 69.64 1.57 -10.03
C THR A 882 70.74 2.19 -10.90
N ALA A 883 71.80 1.41 -11.09
CA ALA A 883 72.93 1.79 -11.90
C ALA A 883 72.50 2.15 -13.33
N ALA A 884 73.04 3.24 -13.82
CA ALA A 884 72.88 3.74 -15.17
C ALA A 884 73.19 2.66 -16.22
N ALA A 885 72.32 2.58 -17.23
CA ALA A 885 72.58 1.86 -18.46
C ALA A 885 73.74 2.53 -19.22
N ALA A 886 74.68 1.72 -19.70
CA ALA A 886 75.63 2.08 -20.75
C ALA A 886 75.58 1.00 -21.86
N PRO A 887 75.93 1.36 -23.11
CA PRO A 887 75.20 0.93 -24.30
C PRO A 887 75.72 -0.37 -24.94
N ALA A 888 74.86 -0.93 -25.79
CA ALA A 888 75.11 -2.10 -26.63
C ALA A 888 76.30 -1.92 -27.58
N THR A 889 77.12 -2.97 -27.72
CA THR A 889 77.86 -3.26 -28.96
C THR A 889 78.02 -4.77 -29.16
N THR A 890 77.85 -5.19 -30.41
CA THR A 890 77.87 -6.56 -30.92
C THR A 890 79.27 -6.97 -31.39
N ALA A 891 79.54 -8.28 -31.23
CA ALA A 891 80.44 -9.15 -32.00
C ALA A 891 81.98 -8.99 -31.92
N ALA A 892 82.65 -10.04 -31.44
CA ALA A 892 83.59 -10.91 -32.19
C ALA A 892 84.81 -11.42 -31.36
N ALA A 893 85.00 -12.74 -31.43
CA ALA A 893 86.25 -13.53 -31.48
C ALA A 893 87.43 -13.33 -30.48
N ARG A 894 87.77 -14.47 -29.83
CA ARG A 894 89.09 -14.99 -29.38
C ARG A 894 90.34 -14.11 -29.62
N ALA A 895 91.15 -13.89 -28.55
CA ALA A 895 92.46 -14.55 -28.32
C ALA A 895 93.29 -13.86 -27.20
N ASN A 896 93.91 -14.68 -26.35
CA ASN A 896 95.20 -14.54 -25.65
C ASN A 896 95.63 -13.24 -24.92
N GLY A 897 95.77 -13.35 -23.59
CA GLY A 897 97.09 -13.39 -22.94
C GLY A 897 97.74 -12.11 -22.39
N LYS A 898 98.17 -12.21 -21.11
CA LYS A 898 99.19 -11.41 -20.35
C LYS A 898 98.74 -10.02 -19.86
N VAL A 899 98.57 -9.82 -18.54
CA VAL A 899 99.57 -9.59 -17.45
C VAL A 899 100.13 -8.15 -17.43
N SER A 900 100.03 -7.54 -16.23
CA SER A 900 100.89 -6.50 -15.62
C SER A 900 100.51 -5.00 -15.68
N ALA A 901 99.96 -4.55 -14.54
CA ALA A 901 100.52 -3.53 -13.61
C ALA A 901 100.39 -2.01 -13.86
N LYS A 902 100.05 -1.35 -12.72
CA LYS A 902 100.28 0.07 -12.30
C LYS A 902 99.47 1.12 -13.10
N THR A 903 98.80 2.09 -12.47
CA THR A 903 99.12 2.89 -11.27
C THR A 903 97.83 3.44 -10.69
#